data_AF-A0A3A8NUD5-F1
#
_entry.id   AF-A0A3A8NUD5-F1
#
_cell.length_a   1.000
_cell.length_b   1.000
_cell.length_c   1.000
_cell.angle_alpha   90.00
_cell.angle_beta   90.00
_cell.angle_gamma   90.00
#
_symmetry.space_group_name_H-M   'P 1'
#
loop_
_entity.id
_entity.type
_entity.pdbx_description
1 polymer ?
#
loop_
_entity_poly.entity_id
_entity_poly.type
_entity_poly.pdbx_seq_one_letter_code
_entity_poly.pdbx_strand_id
1 'polypeptide(L)'
;MLAVLAVLAVLVGAGCADFGLEKHRLCERAPERCESPGNGDETPDEDGGSDAPDAGTSTDAGTSTDAGTSTDAGTSTDAGGPPRVTDRRPLMPMVQPGGTVSFQVTAETPPAGSLRFEWSATLGTLETRQDGETTSSVSWRAPDCLASGTPPFVSATLIHSLGPSSSVQFLVGGLPDCPAWRPSGTLSASRRDFTATLLNDGRILVVGGRAPTSALASADLHDPRTGTVSSTGDMAEARWGHTATLLDNGQVLVAGGRDATGNVVRSAELYNPATGTWSPTGSMAGSRHLHTAIRLRYDQSVYVAGGADSLTSLNTTEVYNPSKGTWSATAPLPDHRHGHTVTVLPDSSRVLLVGGTRTYFGGWGAILSEPLATAVLYDPYKNTWSHTGAMAEARGAGHSATLLGSGKVLVLAGTGPSAPLATGELYDPGTGTWAPIQTMAPPGRTGHGASLLGTGKVLVTGGSYGGTLRTAELYDPERNTWSSTVALAESRTGHAAISLPQGDALVLGGGVASVERYEAGAGVWKTVEGMRSARKRHTMTLLPSGRVLVAGGVDAMGVRLTATEVFDPLSGHWTREGSMTTPREGHTATLLPSGRVLVTGGTSQNAPAELYDPGSGLWTATGAMNQNRSGHTATLLSSGRVLVTGGLASTELYDPDAGTWVQKTNMTEGRTAHTATLLPSDRVLVTGGGQPKSASLATAEVFDARNGTWNVAAPMHAYRSGHTATLLPSGRVLVVGGFYLRSDSSRPSLDSYSTSRVDAYDPESGQWAAVASMTAGGFMLSGRHDHATVLLPDGRVLVTGGTTKTSGNPDSYRTNATSEVYNPALDTWTPTSRTAGERADGHRALLLPTGRVLVTGGNQDRSAELYIP
;
A
#
# COMPACT_ATOMS: atom_id res chain seq x y z
N MET A 1 12.73 16.22 -62.68
CA MET A 1 13.83 16.81 -63.47
C MET A 1 14.12 18.18 -62.88
N LEU A 2 15.33 18.39 -62.35
CA LEU A 2 16.02 19.64 -61.94
C LEU A 2 15.22 20.75 -61.17
N ALA A 3 15.61 21.23 -59.96
CA ALA A 3 16.86 21.92 -59.55
C ALA A 3 16.87 23.44 -59.99
N VAL A 4 17.46 24.44 -59.33
CA VAL A 4 18.25 24.55 -58.07
C VAL A 4 18.57 26.04 -57.71
N LEU A 5 18.72 26.38 -56.42
CA LEU A 5 19.43 27.54 -55.78
C LEU A 5 19.14 29.02 -56.22
N ALA A 6 19.46 30.06 -55.42
CA ALA A 6 20.09 30.20 -54.08
C ALA A 6 19.21 31.15 -53.18
N VAL A 7 19.59 31.84 -52.09
CA VAL A 7 20.81 32.21 -51.30
C VAL A 7 20.36 32.42 -49.82
N LEU A 8 21.05 32.93 -48.78
CA LEU A 8 22.38 33.54 -48.48
C LEU A 8 22.66 33.17 -46.99
N ALA A 9 23.75 32.50 -46.60
CA ALA A 9 25.07 33.02 -46.14
C ALA A 9 25.04 34.13 -45.05
N VAL A 10 25.78 34.08 -43.93
CA VAL A 10 26.61 33.06 -43.20
C VAL A 10 26.76 33.58 -41.72
N LEU A 11 27.40 33.05 -40.66
CA LEU A 11 28.48 32.08 -40.31
C LEU A 11 27.96 30.64 -40.03
N VAL A 12 28.70 29.56 -39.69
CA VAL A 12 30.06 29.19 -39.16
C VAL A 12 30.20 29.10 -37.63
N GLY A 13 30.62 27.99 -37.00
CA GLY A 13 30.97 26.63 -37.48
C GLY A 13 31.39 25.75 -36.28
N ALA A 14 31.00 24.47 -36.19
CA ALA A 14 31.73 23.28 -36.68
C ALA A 14 32.88 22.79 -35.75
N GLY A 15 33.19 21.48 -35.63
CA GLY A 15 32.78 20.34 -36.46
C GLY A 15 32.92 18.95 -35.81
N CYS A 16 33.13 17.93 -36.64
CA CYS A 16 32.77 16.52 -36.41
C CYS A 16 33.94 15.58 -36.03
N ALA A 17 33.59 14.28 -35.96
CA ALA A 17 34.41 13.06 -36.03
C ALA A 17 35.61 13.12 -37.03
N ASP A 18 36.56 12.17 -37.07
CA ASP A 18 36.42 10.71 -36.94
C ASP A 18 37.79 10.01 -36.78
N PHE A 19 37.79 8.70 -36.47
CA PHE A 19 38.77 7.62 -36.79
C PHE A 19 38.90 6.56 -35.68
N GLY A 20 39.07 5.30 -36.08
CA GLY A 20 39.52 4.21 -35.21
C GLY A 20 40.39 3.21 -35.98
N LEU A 21 41.09 2.31 -35.26
CA LEU A 21 41.42 0.93 -35.67
C LEU A 21 42.19 0.15 -34.57
N GLU A 22 42.13 -1.16 -34.71
CA GLU A 22 42.51 -2.27 -33.82
C GLU A 22 43.89 -2.27 -33.12
N LYS A 23 43.95 -2.93 -31.94
CA LYS A 23 44.78 -4.15 -31.77
C LYS A 23 44.37 -5.06 -30.60
N HIS A 24 44.84 -6.30 -30.66
CA HIS A 24 44.32 -7.49 -29.97
C HIS A 24 44.48 -7.58 -28.43
N ARG A 25 43.47 -8.25 -27.84
CA ARG A 25 43.57 -9.36 -26.86
C ARG A 25 44.98 -9.80 -26.43
N LEU A 26 45.23 -9.85 -25.12
CA LEU A 26 45.80 -11.01 -24.40
C LEU A 26 45.91 -10.71 -22.89
N CYS A 27 45.08 -11.38 -22.07
CA CYS A 27 45.35 -11.80 -20.68
C CYS A 27 44.08 -12.41 -20.06
N GLU A 28 43.65 -13.55 -20.62
CA GLU A 28 42.92 -14.56 -19.86
C GLU A 28 43.93 -15.67 -19.49
N ARG A 29 43.77 -16.28 -18.29
CA ARG A 29 44.55 -17.43 -17.76
C ARG A 29 45.95 -17.06 -17.21
N ALA A 30 46.54 -18.01 -16.46
CA ALA A 30 47.72 -17.90 -15.57
C ALA A 30 47.44 -17.15 -14.23
N PRO A 31 47.97 -17.65 -13.07
CA PRO A 31 47.81 -17.02 -11.76
C PRO A 31 49.15 -16.73 -11.03
N GLU A 32 49.04 -16.35 -9.75
CA GLU A 32 50.06 -16.39 -8.68
C GLU A 32 51.23 -15.39 -8.66
N ARG A 33 51.42 -14.80 -7.46
CA ARG A 33 52.64 -14.25 -6.82
C ARG A 33 53.56 -13.30 -7.62
N CYS A 34 53.63 -12.04 -7.14
CA CYS A 34 54.84 -11.23 -6.86
C CYS A 34 54.32 -9.83 -6.43
N GLU A 35 54.29 -9.49 -5.14
CA GLU A 35 55.41 -8.96 -4.34
C GLU A 35 55.85 -7.52 -4.72
N SER A 36 55.63 -6.59 -3.79
CA SER A 36 56.41 -5.34 -3.58
C SER A 36 57.84 -5.73 -3.09
N PRO A 37 58.89 -4.85 -3.05
CA PRO A 37 58.85 -3.45 -2.57
C PRO A 37 59.95 -2.47 -3.12
N GLY A 38 60.12 -1.31 -2.45
CA GLY A 38 61.28 -0.39 -2.54
C GLY A 38 61.03 0.93 -3.29
N ASN A 39 61.65 2.08 -2.97
CA ASN A 39 62.56 2.42 -1.86
C ASN A 39 62.66 3.96 -1.68
N GLY A 40 63.15 4.44 -0.52
CA GLY A 40 63.52 5.85 -0.22
C GLY A 40 63.22 6.22 1.25
N ASP A 41 64.18 6.20 2.19
CA ASP A 41 65.27 7.17 2.47
C ASP A 41 64.76 8.59 2.81
N GLU A 42 65.13 9.29 3.91
CA GLU A 42 66.19 9.08 4.92
C GLU A 42 65.71 9.34 6.39
N THR A 43 66.65 9.23 7.35
CA THR A 43 66.60 9.08 8.83
C THR A 43 66.69 10.41 9.64
N PRO A 44 67.04 10.44 10.96
CA PRO A 44 66.48 9.85 12.20
C PRO A 44 66.10 11.01 13.20
N ASP A 45 65.90 10.98 14.53
CA ASP A 45 66.22 10.22 15.77
C ASP A 45 65.02 10.48 16.76
N GLU A 46 64.85 9.97 17.99
CA GLU A 46 65.73 9.37 19.01
C GLU A 46 64.91 8.48 19.99
N ASP A 47 65.61 7.69 20.81
CA ASP A 47 65.16 6.70 21.83
C ASP A 47 64.06 7.15 22.83
N GLY A 48 63.37 6.29 23.61
CA GLY A 48 63.38 4.83 23.85
C GLY A 48 62.12 4.50 24.70
N GLY A 49 61.60 3.27 24.82
CA GLY A 49 62.26 2.09 25.37
C GLY A 49 61.59 1.67 26.69
N SER A 50 60.85 0.53 26.66
CA SER A 50 60.75 -0.52 27.70
C SER A 50 60.27 -0.20 29.13
N ASP A 51 59.59 -1.09 29.86
CA ASP A 51 58.90 -2.35 29.55
C ASP A 51 57.94 -2.68 30.71
N ALA A 52 56.93 -3.51 30.46
CA ALA A 52 56.13 -4.16 31.50
C ALA A 52 56.67 -5.57 31.80
N PRO A 53 56.55 -6.08 33.03
CA PRO A 53 56.67 -7.51 33.29
C PRO A 53 55.35 -8.14 33.77
N ASP A 54 55.17 -9.39 33.34
CA ASP A 54 54.02 -10.25 33.60
C ASP A 54 53.96 -10.83 35.03
N ALA A 55 52.80 -11.39 35.38
CA ALA A 55 52.56 -12.06 36.66
C ALA A 55 53.15 -13.48 36.74
N GLY A 56 53.50 -13.95 37.95
CA GLY A 56 53.87 -15.37 38.12
C GLY A 56 54.18 -15.85 39.55
N THR A 57 53.31 -16.75 40.04
CA THR A 57 53.55 -17.79 41.07
C THR A 57 53.48 -17.43 42.57
N SER A 58 52.89 -18.37 43.31
CA SER A 58 52.68 -18.42 44.76
C SER A 58 53.42 -19.62 45.37
N THR A 59 53.92 -19.50 46.61
CA THR A 59 54.03 -20.65 47.55
C THR A 59 54.18 -20.18 48.99
N ASP A 60 53.71 -21.00 49.93
CA ASP A 60 53.73 -20.77 51.38
C ASP A 60 55.11 -20.78 52.03
N ALA A 61 55.25 -20.04 53.14
CA ALA A 61 55.61 -20.54 54.48
C ALA A 61 56.23 -19.40 55.33
N GLY A 62 55.70 -19.17 56.53
CA GLY A 62 56.14 -18.07 57.39
C GLY A 62 57.20 -18.46 58.44
N THR A 63 57.80 -17.45 59.08
CA THR A 63 58.15 -17.47 60.52
C THR A 63 58.43 -16.05 61.03
N SER A 64 58.37 -15.87 62.35
CA SER A 64 58.43 -14.60 63.08
C SER A 64 59.83 -13.98 63.17
N THR A 65 59.93 -12.65 63.34
CA THR A 65 60.26 -12.02 64.66
C THR A 65 60.18 -10.48 64.67
N ASP A 66 59.41 -9.98 65.63
CA ASP A 66 59.63 -8.86 66.56
C ASP A 66 59.70 -7.34 66.18
N ALA A 67 59.01 -6.60 67.06
CA ALA A 67 59.24 -5.26 67.60
C ALA A 67 59.58 -4.04 66.72
N GLY A 68 58.68 -3.05 66.72
CA GLY A 68 58.94 -1.68 66.25
C GLY A 68 57.76 -0.72 66.48
N THR A 69 57.54 -0.29 67.73
CA THR A 69 56.48 0.69 68.05
C THR A 69 56.80 2.09 67.52
N SER A 70 55.91 2.65 66.70
CA SER A 70 55.84 4.09 66.44
C SER A 70 54.38 4.52 66.43
N THR A 71 53.97 5.26 67.45
CA THR A 71 52.68 5.92 67.51
C THR A 71 52.64 7.06 66.50
N ASP A 72 51.64 7.08 65.62
CA ASP A 72 51.17 8.36 65.10
C ASP A 72 49.64 8.37 65.00
N ALA A 73 49.03 9.36 65.65
CA ALA A 73 47.58 9.49 65.79
C ALA A 73 47.02 10.37 64.67
N GLY A 74 47.16 9.91 63.43
CA GLY A 74 46.52 10.53 62.28
C GLY A 74 45.06 10.11 62.18
N THR A 75 44.11 10.94 62.65
CA THR A 75 42.69 10.79 62.32
C THR A 75 42.43 11.16 60.86
N SER A 76 42.89 10.31 59.95
CA SER A 76 42.35 10.25 58.60
C SER A 76 40.91 9.76 58.72
N THR A 77 39.94 10.66 58.61
CA THR A 77 38.58 10.28 58.23
C THR A 77 38.67 9.80 56.79
N ASP A 78 38.94 8.50 56.62
CA ASP A 78 38.92 7.85 55.33
C ASP A 78 37.52 8.04 54.75
N ALA A 79 37.41 8.94 53.77
CA ALA A 79 36.17 9.21 53.06
C ALA A 79 35.95 8.03 52.14
N GLY A 80 35.38 6.97 52.72
CA GLY A 80 35.28 5.64 52.11
C GLY A 80 34.78 5.68 50.67
N GLY A 81 35.20 4.68 49.91
CA GLY A 81 34.97 4.57 48.47
C GLY A 81 33.49 4.77 48.04
N PRO A 82 33.25 4.96 46.73
CA PRO A 82 31.96 5.38 46.20
C PRO A 82 30.79 4.54 46.74
N PRO A 83 29.63 5.16 47.08
CA PRO A 83 28.55 4.50 47.82
C PRO A 83 28.19 3.11 47.33
N ARG A 84 28.32 2.10 48.22
CA ARG A 84 28.10 0.70 47.87
C ARG A 84 26.61 0.36 47.91
N VAL A 85 26.07 -0.04 46.76
CA VAL A 85 24.67 -0.45 46.62
C VAL A 85 24.53 -1.92 47.01
N THR A 86 23.58 -2.21 47.91
CA THR A 86 23.34 -3.54 48.48
C THR A 86 22.10 -4.24 47.92
N ASP A 87 21.09 -3.46 47.53
CA ASP A 87 19.88 -3.98 46.86
C ASP A 87 19.39 -3.00 45.79
N ARG A 88 18.82 -3.54 44.72
CA ARG A 88 18.16 -2.80 43.64
C ARG A 88 16.99 -3.61 43.09
N ARG A 89 15.79 -3.01 43.07
CA ARG A 89 14.57 -3.70 42.61
C ARG A 89 13.66 -2.77 41.82
N PRO A 90 12.88 -3.29 40.85
CA PRO A 90 13.02 -4.59 40.20
C PRO A 90 14.25 -4.64 39.27
N LEU A 91 14.82 -5.83 39.03
CA LEU A 91 16.05 -5.97 38.22
C LEU A 91 15.83 -5.76 36.70
N MET A 92 14.71 -6.27 36.17
CA MET A 92 14.31 -6.13 34.76
C MET A 92 12.77 -6.08 34.68
N PRO A 93 12.13 -4.93 34.96
CA PRO A 93 10.69 -4.82 34.87
C PRO A 93 10.18 -4.88 33.42
N MET A 94 9.10 -5.64 33.23
CA MET A 94 8.26 -5.61 32.04
C MET A 94 7.02 -4.79 32.35
N VAL A 95 6.70 -3.79 31.52
CA VAL A 95 5.54 -2.91 31.72
C VAL A 95 4.69 -2.81 30.45
N GLN A 96 3.38 -2.58 30.63
CA GLN A 96 2.46 -2.26 29.55
C GLN A 96 2.43 -0.75 29.27
N PRO A 97 2.05 -0.31 28.06
CA PRO A 97 1.79 1.10 27.73
C PRO A 97 1.01 1.85 28.81
N GLY A 98 1.57 2.96 29.30
CA GLY A 98 0.93 3.77 30.34
C GLY A 98 0.87 3.16 31.75
N GLY A 99 1.49 2.00 32.00
CA GLY A 99 1.59 1.39 33.32
C GLY A 99 2.67 2.05 34.21
N THR A 100 2.54 1.93 35.54
CA THR A 100 3.50 2.47 36.51
C THR A 100 4.33 1.34 37.14
N VAL A 101 5.63 1.58 37.32
CA VAL A 101 6.58 0.69 38.03
C VAL A 101 7.29 1.50 39.13
N SER A 102 7.40 0.93 40.33
CA SER A 102 8.21 1.51 41.41
C SER A 102 9.61 0.88 41.44
N PHE A 103 10.63 1.73 41.40
CA PHE A 103 12.05 1.38 41.51
C PHE A 103 12.56 1.72 42.91
N GLN A 104 13.48 0.91 43.44
CA GLN A 104 14.10 1.12 44.74
C GLN A 104 15.58 0.76 44.70
N VAL A 105 16.42 1.58 45.35
CA VAL A 105 17.83 1.29 45.65
C VAL A 105 18.08 1.40 47.14
N THR A 106 18.92 0.52 47.67
CA THR A 106 19.43 0.54 49.05
C THR A 106 20.95 0.46 49.02
N ALA A 107 21.61 1.23 49.90
CA ALA A 107 23.06 1.32 50.01
C ALA A 107 23.54 1.09 51.45
N GLU A 108 24.84 0.81 51.61
CA GLU A 108 25.49 0.73 52.91
C GLU A 108 25.55 2.13 53.57
N THR A 109 25.37 2.18 54.89
CA THR A 109 25.52 3.42 55.66
C THR A 109 26.99 3.87 55.62
N PRO A 110 27.31 5.09 55.14
CA PRO A 110 28.70 5.54 55.05
C PRO A 110 29.31 5.82 56.44
N PRO A 111 30.64 5.67 56.62
CA PRO A 111 31.29 5.88 57.93
C PRO A 111 31.23 7.32 58.45
N ALA A 112 31.26 8.31 57.57
CA ALA A 112 31.14 9.73 57.89
C ALA A 112 30.62 10.53 56.68
N GLY A 113 29.44 11.13 56.82
CA GLY A 113 28.77 11.87 55.74
C GLY A 113 27.29 11.52 55.64
N SER A 114 26.62 12.00 54.59
CA SER A 114 25.24 11.66 54.25
C SER A 114 25.10 11.29 52.77
N LEU A 115 24.08 10.49 52.46
CA LEU A 115 23.71 10.12 51.09
C LEU A 115 22.58 11.01 50.59
N ARG A 116 22.70 11.48 49.35
CA ARG A 116 21.62 12.11 48.59
C ARG A 116 21.39 11.32 47.31
N PHE A 117 20.13 11.02 47.01
CA PHE A 117 19.74 10.33 45.80
C PHE A 117 19.31 11.33 44.72
N GLU A 118 19.54 11.01 43.46
CA GLU A 118 18.96 11.67 42.30
C GLU A 118 18.44 10.61 41.33
N TRP A 119 17.25 10.83 40.78
CA TRP A 119 16.61 9.90 39.85
C TRP A 119 16.40 10.60 38.51
N SER A 120 16.72 9.91 37.43
CA SER A 120 16.46 10.33 36.06
C SER A 120 15.87 9.18 35.24
N ALA A 121 15.17 9.49 34.17
CA ALA A 121 14.68 8.51 33.21
C ALA A 121 14.96 8.99 31.79
N THR A 122 15.35 8.09 30.88
CA THR A 122 15.58 8.45 29.47
C THR A 122 14.27 8.59 28.69
N LEU A 123 13.18 8.00 29.18
CA LEU A 123 11.82 8.12 28.64
C LEU A 123 10.79 7.87 29.77
N GLY A 124 9.54 8.30 29.58
CA GLY A 124 8.49 8.19 30.60
C GLY A 124 8.58 9.28 31.69
N THR A 125 7.66 9.23 32.65
CA THR A 125 7.50 10.30 33.67
C THR A 125 7.81 9.75 35.06
N LEU A 126 8.74 10.37 35.78
CA LEU A 126 8.94 10.08 37.21
C LEU A 126 7.80 10.72 38.02
N GLU A 127 7.16 9.92 38.86
CA GLU A 127 5.99 10.25 39.69
C GLU A 127 6.41 10.45 41.16
N THR A 128 5.76 9.76 42.12
CA THR A 128 6.10 9.88 43.54
C THR A 128 7.49 9.33 43.86
N ARG A 129 8.36 10.16 44.44
CA ARG A 129 9.66 9.81 45.02
C ARG A 129 9.57 9.75 46.55
N GLN A 130 10.25 8.79 47.18
CA GLN A 130 10.38 8.66 48.64
C GLN A 130 11.83 8.33 49.00
N ASP A 131 12.44 9.13 49.88
CA ASP A 131 13.82 8.94 50.34
C ASP A 131 13.87 8.71 51.85
N GLY A 132 14.78 7.83 52.27
CA GLY A 132 15.30 7.73 53.63
C GLY A 132 16.83 7.81 53.63
N GLU A 133 17.46 7.57 54.79
CA GLU A 133 18.90 7.79 54.99
C GLU A 133 19.80 6.88 54.13
N THR A 134 19.36 5.65 53.85
CA THR A 134 20.13 4.63 53.11
C THR A 134 19.35 3.98 51.97
N THR A 135 18.08 4.35 51.78
CA THR A 135 17.17 3.75 50.80
C THR A 135 16.38 4.84 50.10
N SER A 136 16.21 4.74 48.79
CA SER A 136 15.37 5.65 48.00
C SER A 136 14.54 4.86 47.01
N SER A 137 13.33 5.34 46.73
CA SER A 137 12.42 4.77 45.74
C SER A 137 11.74 5.85 44.91
N VAL A 138 11.39 5.51 43.67
CA VAL A 138 10.64 6.37 42.76
C VAL A 138 9.64 5.53 41.96
N SER A 139 8.41 6.04 41.83
CA SER A 139 7.45 5.49 40.88
C SER A 139 7.66 6.15 39.51
N TRP A 140 7.54 5.38 38.44
CA TRP A 140 7.76 5.82 37.07
C TRP A 140 6.62 5.34 36.20
N ARG A 141 5.99 6.26 35.48
CA ARG A 141 4.95 6.00 34.50
C ARG A 141 5.56 5.77 33.13
N ALA A 142 5.27 4.61 32.57
CA ALA A 142 5.66 4.27 31.22
C ALA A 142 4.96 5.19 30.20
N PRO A 143 5.65 5.60 29.12
CA PRO A 143 5.00 6.18 27.96
C PRO A 143 4.14 5.13 27.25
N ASP A 144 3.29 5.57 26.32
CA ASP A 144 2.43 4.67 25.56
C ASP A 144 3.21 3.82 24.53
N CYS A 145 4.38 4.31 24.09
CA CYS A 145 5.30 3.65 23.18
C CYS A 145 6.71 4.28 23.21
N LEU A 146 7.70 3.61 22.65
CA LEU A 146 9.08 4.07 22.44
C LEU A 146 9.21 4.81 21.10
N ALA A 147 10.23 5.65 20.90
CA ALA A 147 10.37 6.41 19.63
C ALA A 147 11.49 5.91 18.70
N SER A 148 12.37 5.05 19.19
CA SER A 148 13.65 4.67 18.54
C SER A 148 14.02 3.19 18.72
N GLY A 149 13.13 2.37 19.28
CA GLY A 149 13.38 0.99 19.70
C GLY A 149 14.34 0.86 20.88
N THR A 150 14.84 1.97 21.42
CA THR A 150 15.75 1.99 22.56
C THR A 150 14.96 1.80 23.85
N PRO A 151 15.18 0.71 24.62
CA PRO A 151 14.46 0.52 25.87
C PRO A 151 14.81 1.64 26.88
N PRO A 152 13.85 2.14 27.67
CA PRO A 152 14.11 3.20 28.61
C PRO A 152 14.96 2.72 29.79
N PHE A 153 15.82 3.61 30.24
CA PHE A 153 16.59 3.44 31.48
C PHE A 153 16.03 4.39 32.53
N VAL A 154 15.74 3.85 33.71
CA VAL A 154 15.62 4.65 34.94
C VAL A 154 16.96 4.56 35.65
N SER A 155 17.54 5.69 36.05
CA SER A 155 18.86 5.75 36.70
C SER A 155 18.73 6.35 38.10
N ALA A 156 19.36 5.72 39.08
CA ALA A 156 19.54 6.24 40.43
C ALA A 156 21.01 6.60 40.65
N THR A 157 21.30 7.87 40.90
CA THR A 157 22.64 8.34 41.27
C THR A 157 22.68 8.63 42.76
N LEU A 158 23.59 7.95 43.46
CA LEU A 158 23.85 8.08 44.89
C LEU A 158 25.06 8.99 45.07
N ILE A 159 24.85 10.15 45.69
CA ILE A 159 25.84 11.20 45.89
C ILE A 159 26.23 11.21 47.36
N HIS A 160 27.52 11.02 47.66
CA HIS A 160 28.05 11.14 49.01
C HIS A 160 28.41 12.59 49.33
N SER A 161 28.09 13.06 50.54
CA SER A 161 28.35 14.45 50.95
C SER A 161 29.84 14.85 50.95
N LEU A 162 30.76 13.89 50.97
CA LEU A 162 32.22 14.11 50.92
C LEU A 162 32.82 13.87 49.52
N GLY A 163 32.00 13.87 48.45
CA GLY A 163 32.47 13.96 47.06
C GLY A 163 32.07 12.81 46.12
N PRO A 164 32.35 11.53 46.42
CA PRO A 164 32.17 10.45 45.43
C PRO A 164 30.69 10.12 45.16
N SER A 165 30.42 9.54 43.99
CA SER A 165 29.07 9.07 43.64
C SER A 165 29.08 7.72 42.92
N SER A 166 27.97 7.00 43.03
CA SER A 166 27.68 5.73 42.36
C SER A 166 26.40 5.86 41.56
N SER A 167 26.28 5.24 40.38
CA SER A 167 25.04 5.24 39.60
C SER A 167 24.58 3.82 39.27
N VAL A 168 23.27 3.58 39.35
CA VAL A 168 22.62 2.31 39.05
C VAL A 168 21.57 2.54 37.97
N GLN A 169 21.66 1.78 36.89
CA GLN A 169 20.68 1.80 35.81
C GLN A 169 19.74 0.60 35.89
N PHE A 170 18.47 0.85 35.63
CA PHE A 170 17.39 -0.11 35.48
C PHE A 170 16.90 -0.10 34.04
N LEU A 171 17.14 -1.19 33.31
CA LEU A 171 16.63 -1.39 31.95
C LEU A 171 15.16 -1.82 32.02
N VAL A 172 14.26 -1.10 31.36
CA VAL A 172 12.81 -1.39 31.37
C VAL A 172 12.37 -1.95 30.02
N GLY A 173 11.64 -3.06 30.04
CA GLY A 173 11.11 -3.76 28.86
C GLY A 173 9.59 -3.72 28.75
N GLY A 174 9.06 -4.30 27.67
CA GLY A 174 7.62 -4.53 27.46
C GLY A 174 6.86 -3.46 26.67
N LEU A 175 7.50 -2.32 26.34
CA LEU A 175 6.87 -1.25 25.57
C LEU A 175 7.04 -1.43 24.04
N PRO A 176 5.98 -1.21 23.23
CA PRO A 176 6.07 -1.19 21.77
C PRO A 176 6.75 0.10 21.28
N ASP A 177 7.38 0.10 20.10
CA ASP A 177 7.85 1.33 19.44
C ASP A 177 6.63 2.02 18.75
N CYS A 178 6.66 3.35 18.66
CA CYS A 178 5.54 4.17 18.21
C CYS A 178 5.41 4.16 16.68
N PRO A 179 4.19 4.30 16.12
CA PRO A 179 3.95 4.94 14.82
C PRO A 179 4.77 6.25 14.67
N ALA A 180 5.97 6.18 14.06
CA ALA A 180 7.05 7.17 14.21
C ALA A 180 8.06 7.25 13.02
N TRP A 181 9.30 7.73 13.26
CA TRP A 181 9.95 8.72 12.37
C TRP A 181 11.35 8.33 11.81
N ARG A 182 11.48 7.26 10.99
CA ARG A 182 12.82 6.78 10.52
C ARG A 182 12.91 5.99 9.17
N PRO A 183 12.65 6.60 7.99
CA PRO A 183 12.76 5.99 6.63
C PRO A 183 14.14 6.21 5.95
N SER A 184 14.46 5.52 4.84
CA SER A 184 15.76 5.70 4.12
C SER A 184 15.85 5.08 2.68
N GLY A 185 17.03 5.22 2.03
CA GLY A 185 17.42 4.50 0.79
C GLY A 185 17.45 5.34 -0.49
N THR A 186 17.65 4.71 -1.65
CA THR A 186 17.37 5.24 -3.02
C THR A 186 17.33 4.11 -4.06
N LEU A 187 16.55 4.27 -5.14
CA LEU A 187 16.48 3.39 -6.34
C LEU A 187 16.49 4.26 -7.61
N SER A 188 16.59 3.61 -8.78
CA SER A 188 16.73 4.23 -10.10
C SER A 188 15.47 4.05 -11.01
N ALA A 189 15.61 4.10 -12.34
CA ALA A 189 14.58 4.27 -13.37
C ALA A 189 13.35 3.33 -13.29
N SER A 190 12.18 3.82 -13.74
CA SER A 190 11.02 3.73 -12.85
C SER A 190 9.62 3.71 -13.49
N ARG A 191 8.67 3.24 -12.69
CA ARG A 191 7.45 2.50 -13.09
C ARG A 191 6.26 2.79 -12.14
N ARG A 192 5.03 2.27 -12.37
CA ARG A 192 3.80 2.60 -11.60
C ARG A 192 2.73 1.50 -11.44
N ASP A 193 1.99 1.62 -10.32
CA ASP A 193 1.01 0.69 -9.70
C ASP A 193 1.46 -0.78 -9.50
N PHE A 194 1.10 -1.44 -8.40
CA PHE A 194 1.84 -2.61 -7.87
C PHE A 194 0.97 -3.86 -7.61
N THR A 195 1.60 -5.04 -7.40
CA THR A 195 1.17 -6.04 -6.39
C THR A 195 2.26 -7.09 -6.01
N ALA A 196 3.41 -7.24 -6.71
CA ALA A 196 4.20 -8.51 -6.69
C ALA A 196 3.62 -9.54 -7.69
N THR A 197 4.15 -10.76 -7.86
CA THR A 197 3.36 -11.90 -8.42
C THR A 197 3.52 -13.13 -7.52
N LEU A 198 2.61 -14.11 -7.57
CA LEU A 198 2.67 -15.37 -6.81
C LEU A 198 2.62 -16.60 -7.72
N LEU A 199 3.09 -17.74 -7.20
CA LEU A 199 2.58 -19.09 -7.47
C LEU A 199 2.90 -19.95 -6.23
N ASN A 200 3.68 -21.05 -6.32
CA ASN A 200 4.08 -21.90 -5.17
C ASN A 200 5.60 -22.19 -5.05
N ASP A 201 6.39 -21.79 -6.05
CA ASP A 201 7.47 -22.63 -6.61
C ASP A 201 8.58 -21.81 -7.33
N GLY A 202 9.25 -20.92 -6.61
CA GLY A 202 10.51 -20.28 -7.05
C GLY A 202 10.43 -19.34 -8.27
N ARG A 203 11.50 -19.27 -9.08
CA ARG A 203 11.69 -18.48 -10.32
C ARG A 203 11.05 -17.08 -10.32
N ILE A 204 11.86 -16.07 -9.98
CA ILE A 204 11.45 -14.72 -9.57
C ILE A 204 12.25 -13.62 -10.32
N LEU A 205 12.05 -13.14 -11.57
CA LEU A 205 11.12 -13.29 -12.70
C LEU A 205 9.68 -12.81 -12.44
N VAL A 206 9.05 -11.99 -13.32
CA VAL A 206 7.61 -11.56 -13.27
C VAL A 206 7.29 -10.05 -13.10
N VAL A 207 7.88 -9.12 -13.87
CA VAL A 207 7.76 -7.63 -13.70
C VAL A 207 7.61 -6.85 -15.02
N GLY A 208 6.94 -5.67 -14.95
CA GLY A 208 6.92 -4.57 -15.93
C GLY A 208 6.93 -3.19 -15.22
N GLY A 209 6.43 -2.12 -15.85
CA GLY A 209 5.68 -1.12 -15.07
C GLY A 209 5.28 0.25 -15.67
N ARG A 210 5.10 0.38 -16.98
CA ARG A 210 4.54 1.54 -17.72
C ARG A 210 5.04 2.95 -17.31
N ALA A 211 5.98 3.44 -18.12
CA ALA A 211 6.67 4.71 -17.96
C ALA A 211 5.79 5.96 -18.19
N PRO A 212 6.30 7.17 -17.86
CA PRO A 212 5.90 8.47 -18.44
C PRO A 212 5.64 8.51 -19.95
N THR A 213 6.11 7.54 -20.75
CA THR A 213 5.61 7.30 -22.12
C THR A 213 5.22 5.84 -22.38
N SER A 214 6.15 4.88 -22.43
CA SER A 214 5.92 3.53 -22.99
C SER A 214 6.19 2.34 -22.04
N ALA A 215 6.49 1.13 -22.55
CA ALA A 215 6.48 -0.15 -21.81
C ALA A 215 7.60 -1.13 -22.27
N LEU A 216 8.03 -2.03 -21.37
CA LEU A 216 9.22 -2.91 -21.45
C LEU A 216 9.02 -4.17 -20.53
N ALA A 217 9.97 -5.06 -20.16
CA ALA A 217 11.44 -5.17 -20.28
C ALA A 217 12.35 -4.27 -19.36
N SER A 218 13.66 -4.53 -19.29
CA SER A 218 14.67 -3.88 -18.41
C SER A 218 14.63 -4.25 -16.91
N ALA A 219 15.75 -4.65 -16.33
CA ALA A 219 15.75 -5.48 -15.12
C ALA A 219 16.95 -5.38 -14.17
N ASP A 220 16.72 -6.03 -13.03
CA ASP A 220 17.55 -6.24 -11.85
C ASP A 220 17.07 -7.54 -11.20
N LEU A 221 17.97 -8.37 -10.73
CA LEU A 221 17.68 -9.55 -9.91
C LEU A 221 17.57 -9.13 -8.43
N HIS A 222 16.78 -8.06 -8.18
CA HIS A 222 16.75 -7.33 -6.91
C HIS A 222 16.64 -8.26 -5.70
N ASP A 223 17.53 -8.03 -4.74
CA ASP A 223 17.69 -8.89 -3.59
C ASP A 223 17.19 -8.25 -2.27
N PRO A 224 16.14 -8.79 -1.63
CA PRO A 224 15.76 -8.43 -0.27
C PRO A 224 16.71 -9.01 0.80
N ARG A 225 17.66 -9.87 0.42
CA ARG A 225 18.66 -10.54 1.27
C ARG A 225 19.99 -9.75 1.32
N THR A 226 20.90 -9.89 0.35
CA THR A 226 22.32 -9.47 0.47
C THR A 226 23.02 -8.84 -0.77
N GLY A 227 22.67 -9.21 -2.01
CA GLY A 227 23.07 -8.50 -3.24
C GLY A 227 24.35 -8.98 -3.97
N THR A 228 24.34 -8.99 -5.33
CA THR A 228 25.56 -9.14 -6.19
C THR A 228 25.48 -8.49 -7.60
N VAL A 229 24.30 -8.07 -8.07
CA VAL A 229 24.13 -7.12 -9.20
C VAL A 229 24.51 -7.65 -10.62
N SER A 230 23.83 -8.70 -11.11
CA SER A 230 24.11 -9.47 -12.37
C SER A 230 23.75 -8.84 -13.74
N SER A 231 22.50 -8.98 -14.22
CA SER A 231 22.02 -8.88 -15.62
C SER A 231 22.44 -9.99 -16.63
N THR A 232 21.64 -10.15 -17.70
CA THR A 232 21.20 -11.49 -18.15
C THR A 232 20.87 -11.66 -19.65
N GLY A 233 19.73 -11.12 -20.09
CA GLY A 233 18.91 -11.60 -21.22
C GLY A 233 17.49 -11.01 -21.12
N ASP A 234 16.59 -11.30 -22.07
CA ASP A 234 15.76 -10.27 -22.73
C ASP A 234 14.23 -10.34 -22.56
N MET A 235 13.56 -9.29 -23.04
CA MET A 235 12.14 -9.04 -23.28
C MET A 235 12.02 -7.87 -24.30
N ALA A 236 10.92 -7.72 -25.03
CA ALA A 236 10.84 -6.74 -26.14
C ALA A 236 9.53 -5.95 -26.34
N GLU A 237 8.33 -6.51 -26.12
CA GLU A 237 7.03 -5.89 -26.50
C GLU A 237 6.46 -4.85 -25.49
N ALA A 238 5.18 -4.45 -25.63
CA ALA A 238 4.54 -3.37 -24.86
C ALA A 238 3.08 -3.70 -24.44
N ARG A 239 2.64 -3.22 -23.27
CA ARG A 239 1.50 -3.78 -22.50
C ARG A 239 1.06 -2.79 -21.38
N TRP A 240 -0.19 -2.84 -20.88
CA TRP A 240 -0.56 -2.50 -19.49
C TRP A 240 -2.04 -2.78 -19.11
N GLY A 241 -2.29 -2.96 -17.79
CA GLY A 241 -3.62 -2.95 -17.17
C GLY A 241 -4.31 -4.31 -17.08
N HIS A 242 -3.83 -5.18 -16.19
CA HIS A 242 -4.46 -6.47 -15.87
C HIS A 242 -4.87 -6.66 -14.40
N THR A 243 -5.93 -7.42 -14.16
CA THR A 243 -6.18 -8.26 -12.96
C THR A 243 -5.75 -9.69 -13.22
N ALA A 244 -5.79 -10.53 -12.20
CA ALA A 244 -6.26 -11.90 -12.33
C ALA A 244 -7.31 -12.17 -11.25
N THR A 245 -8.28 -13.03 -11.55
CA THR A 245 -8.85 -13.91 -10.50
C THR A 245 -8.05 -15.21 -10.49
N LEU A 246 -8.09 -15.94 -9.39
CA LEU A 246 -7.37 -17.18 -9.20
C LEU A 246 -8.42 -18.32 -9.17
N LEU A 247 -8.17 -19.44 -9.83
CA LEU A 247 -8.96 -20.68 -9.72
C LEU A 247 -8.10 -21.77 -9.05
N ASP A 248 -8.38 -23.07 -9.26
CA ASP A 248 -7.85 -24.14 -8.40
C ASP A 248 -6.52 -24.81 -8.83
N ASN A 249 -6.36 -25.25 -10.08
CA ASN A 249 -5.23 -26.09 -10.52
C ASN A 249 -4.63 -25.74 -11.91
N GLY A 250 -3.44 -25.13 -11.97
CA GLY A 250 -2.63 -24.96 -13.18
C GLY A 250 -2.81 -23.63 -13.92
N GLN A 251 -3.41 -23.68 -15.12
CA GLN A 251 -3.71 -22.58 -16.07
C GLN A 251 -3.50 -21.12 -15.62
N VAL A 252 -2.70 -20.38 -16.38
CA VAL A 252 -2.99 -18.97 -16.68
C VAL A 252 -4.13 -18.90 -17.70
N LEU A 253 -4.88 -17.80 -17.71
CA LEU A 253 -5.52 -17.22 -18.90
C LEU A 253 -5.14 -15.73 -18.92
N VAL A 254 -5.30 -15.02 -20.03
CA VAL A 254 -5.17 -13.56 -20.15
C VAL A 254 -6.32 -13.02 -21.02
N ALA A 255 -6.75 -11.74 -20.93
CA ALA A 255 -7.63 -11.03 -21.89
C ALA A 255 -8.03 -9.59 -21.47
N GLY A 256 -7.54 -8.51 -22.10
CA GLY A 256 -7.93 -7.09 -21.88
C GLY A 256 -6.96 -6.02 -22.46
N GLY A 257 -6.93 -4.78 -21.90
CA GLY A 257 -5.77 -3.86 -21.94
C GLY A 257 -5.97 -2.39 -22.40
N ARG A 258 -4.94 -1.56 -22.11
CA ARG A 258 -4.48 -0.42 -22.94
C ARG A 258 -2.95 -0.56 -23.16
N ASP A 259 -2.37 0.13 -24.14
CA ASP A 259 -0.91 0.26 -24.32
C ASP A 259 -0.52 1.70 -24.76
N ALA A 260 0.73 1.97 -25.12
CA ALA A 260 1.21 3.22 -25.70
C ALA A 260 0.51 3.64 -27.01
N THR A 261 -0.06 2.74 -27.85
CA THR A 261 -0.95 3.18 -28.95
C THR A 261 -2.31 3.68 -28.45
N GLY A 262 -2.63 3.45 -27.17
CA GLY A 262 -3.79 4.03 -26.48
C GLY A 262 -5.11 3.25 -26.62
N ASN A 263 -5.21 2.29 -27.53
CA ASN A 263 -6.47 1.55 -27.78
C ASN A 263 -6.95 0.74 -26.58
N VAL A 264 -8.27 0.73 -26.35
CA VAL A 264 -8.98 -0.08 -25.33
C VAL A 264 -9.42 -1.41 -25.93
N VAL A 265 -9.02 -2.52 -25.32
CA VAL A 265 -8.99 -3.80 -26.03
C VAL A 265 -9.09 -5.05 -25.13
N ARG A 266 -8.88 -6.22 -25.75
CA ARG A 266 -9.11 -7.56 -25.21
C ARG A 266 -7.92 -8.53 -25.17
N SER A 267 -6.68 -8.10 -25.49
CA SER A 267 -5.47 -8.93 -25.75
C SER A 267 -5.06 -9.91 -24.65
N ALA A 268 -4.41 -11.01 -25.06
CA ALA A 268 -3.99 -12.12 -24.21
C ALA A 268 -2.72 -12.85 -24.71
N GLU A 269 -2.24 -13.85 -23.95
CA GLU A 269 -0.97 -14.59 -24.16
C GLU A 269 -0.82 -15.81 -23.22
N LEU A 270 -0.42 -16.99 -23.70
CA LEU A 270 -0.15 -18.20 -22.87
C LEU A 270 1.04 -18.05 -21.90
N TYR A 271 2.19 -17.61 -22.40
CA TYR A 271 3.50 -17.59 -21.74
C TYR A 271 4.06 -18.99 -21.32
N ASN A 272 3.55 -19.55 -20.21
CA ASN A 272 4.27 -20.40 -19.22
C ASN A 272 5.51 -19.68 -18.61
N PRO A 273 5.94 -19.94 -17.36
CA PRO A 273 7.00 -19.15 -16.69
C PRO A 273 8.44 -19.47 -17.15
N ALA A 274 8.63 -19.71 -18.45
CA ALA A 274 9.84 -20.19 -19.12
C ALA A 274 10.01 -19.52 -20.51
N THR A 275 10.86 -20.08 -21.39
CA THR A 275 11.24 -19.49 -22.69
C THR A 275 10.13 -19.49 -23.75
N GLY A 276 9.10 -20.34 -23.62
CA GLY A 276 7.89 -20.35 -24.45
C GLY A 276 8.04 -20.88 -25.90
N THR A 277 6.92 -21.25 -26.52
CA THR A 277 6.82 -21.63 -27.95
C THR A 277 5.72 -20.87 -28.72
N TRP A 278 5.21 -19.78 -28.15
CA TRP A 278 4.63 -18.59 -28.84
C TRP A 278 3.62 -18.88 -29.97
N SER A 279 2.63 -19.74 -29.72
CA SER A 279 1.62 -20.19 -30.70
C SER A 279 0.18 -20.15 -30.11
N PRO A 280 -0.65 -19.13 -30.44
CA PRO A 280 -1.89 -18.80 -29.71
C PRO A 280 -3.24 -19.23 -30.36
N THR A 281 -4.34 -19.17 -29.60
CA THR A 281 -5.52 -20.06 -29.75
C THR A 281 -6.90 -19.36 -29.72
N GLY A 282 -7.89 -19.98 -30.37
CA GLY A 282 -9.26 -19.47 -30.52
C GLY A 282 -10.00 -19.31 -29.19
N SER A 283 -10.56 -18.11 -28.95
CA SER A 283 -10.88 -17.65 -27.59
C SER A 283 -12.06 -16.64 -27.52
N MET A 284 -12.42 -16.25 -26.28
CA MET A 284 -13.51 -15.37 -25.81
C MET A 284 -14.14 -14.34 -26.78
N ALA A 285 -15.39 -13.97 -26.51
CA ALA A 285 -15.97 -12.67 -26.87
C ALA A 285 -16.48 -11.86 -25.66
N GLY A 286 -16.21 -12.30 -24.43
CA GLY A 286 -16.41 -11.53 -23.19
C GLY A 286 -15.53 -10.28 -23.13
N SER A 287 -15.64 -9.48 -22.07
CA SER A 287 -15.59 -8.01 -22.17
C SER A 287 -14.89 -7.22 -21.02
N ARG A 288 -13.66 -7.60 -20.54
CA ARG A 288 -12.97 -7.15 -19.28
C ARG A 288 -11.49 -6.61 -19.36
N HIS A 289 -11.08 -5.58 -18.57
CA HIS A 289 -9.68 -5.04 -18.43
C HIS A 289 -9.35 -4.15 -17.18
N LEU A 290 -8.09 -3.77 -16.91
CA LEU A 290 -7.59 -2.86 -15.84
C LEU A 290 -7.11 -3.46 -14.50
N HIS A 291 -7.69 -3.22 -13.30
CA HIS A 291 -6.96 -3.53 -12.03
C HIS A 291 -7.75 -3.88 -10.74
N THR A 292 -7.14 -4.81 -9.98
CA THR A 292 -7.43 -5.51 -8.70
C THR A 292 -8.83 -6.15 -8.53
N ALA A 293 -8.90 -7.34 -7.89
CA ALA A 293 -9.99 -8.32 -8.00
C ALA A 293 -10.09 -9.31 -6.80
N ILE A 294 -11.13 -10.18 -6.75
CA ILE A 294 -11.21 -11.32 -5.81
C ILE A 294 -11.76 -12.64 -6.46
N ARG A 295 -12.73 -13.38 -5.89
CA ARG A 295 -12.80 -14.88 -5.85
C ARG A 295 -14.20 -15.46 -6.25
N LEU A 296 -14.33 -16.79 -6.40
CA LEU A 296 -15.62 -17.51 -6.23
C LEU A 296 -15.54 -18.73 -5.28
N ARG A 297 -16.65 -19.45 -5.06
CA ARG A 297 -16.80 -20.48 -4.01
C ARG A 297 -16.61 -21.94 -4.44
N TYR A 298 -16.88 -22.33 -5.68
CA TYR A 298 -16.55 -23.69 -6.16
C TYR A 298 -16.12 -23.80 -7.63
N ASP A 299 -16.95 -23.41 -8.61
CA ASP A 299 -16.64 -23.58 -10.05
C ASP A 299 -16.11 -22.31 -10.77
N GLN A 300 -15.43 -21.48 -9.97
CA GLN A 300 -14.42 -20.44 -10.27
C GLN A 300 -14.28 -19.84 -11.70
N SER A 301 -14.41 -18.50 -11.76
CA SER A 301 -14.07 -17.59 -12.87
C SER A 301 -13.86 -16.14 -12.35
N VAL A 302 -13.56 -15.16 -13.22
CA VAL A 302 -13.36 -13.74 -12.81
C VAL A 302 -14.71 -13.01 -12.56
N TYR A 303 -15.36 -13.10 -11.39
CA TYR A 303 -16.62 -12.35 -11.15
C TYR A 303 -16.38 -10.85 -11.09
N VAL A 304 -16.47 -10.18 -12.24
CA VAL A 304 -16.24 -8.75 -12.42
C VAL A 304 -17.51 -7.93 -12.23
N ALA A 305 -17.33 -6.70 -11.76
CA ALA A 305 -18.37 -5.70 -11.56
C ALA A 305 -18.26 -4.45 -12.47
N GLY A 306 -17.48 -4.45 -13.56
CA GLY A 306 -17.65 -3.40 -14.56
C GLY A 306 -16.74 -3.39 -15.79
N GLY A 307 -17.06 -2.49 -16.76
CA GLY A 307 -16.43 -2.39 -18.07
C GLY A 307 -17.00 -1.33 -19.03
N ALA A 308 -16.11 -0.71 -19.82
CA ALA A 308 -16.31 0.53 -20.58
C ALA A 308 -15.96 0.41 -22.08
N ASP A 309 -15.74 1.51 -22.79
CA ASP A 309 -15.10 1.54 -24.12
C ASP A 309 -13.98 2.61 -24.22
N SER A 310 -13.70 3.08 -25.43
CA SER A 310 -12.78 4.18 -25.72
C SER A 310 -13.35 5.58 -25.43
N LEU A 311 -14.69 5.74 -25.42
CA LEU A 311 -15.39 7.02 -25.37
C LEU A 311 -16.31 7.17 -24.15
N THR A 312 -16.92 6.08 -23.71
CA THR A 312 -17.97 6.04 -22.69
C THR A 312 -17.78 4.84 -21.76
N SER A 313 -18.84 4.49 -21.06
CA SER A 313 -18.92 3.31 -20.23
C SER A 313 -20.08 2.44 -20.80
N LEU A 314 -19.79 1.38 -21.58
CA LEU A 314 -20.65 0.87 -22.69
C LEU A 314 -21.85 -0.06 -22.38
N ASN A 315 -21.80 -1.42 -22.34
CA ASN A 315 -23.01 -2.26 -22.04
C ASN A 315 -22.98 -3.81 -21.71
N THR A 316 -21.88 -4.58 -21.52
CA THR A 316 -21.96 -6.10 -21.61
C THR A 316 -21.27 -7.00 -20.55
N THR A 317 -21.35 -8.34 -20.65
CA THR A 317 -21.14 -9.35 -19.57
C THR A 317 -20.43 -10.65 -20.06
N GLU A 318 -20.24 -11.71 -19.24
CA GLU A 318 -19.39 -12.90 -19.56
C GLU A 318 -19.70 -14.15 -18.68
N VAL A 319 -18.72 -14.75 -17.98
CA VAL A 319 -18.61 -16.20 -17.63
C VAL A 319 -17.16 -16.64 -17.32
N TYR A 320 -16.53 -17.30 -18.30
CA TYR A 320 -15.40 -18.25 -18.24
C TYR A 320 -15.70 -19.57 -17.50
N ASN A 321 -15.02 -20.67 -17.89
CA ASN A 321 -15.24 -22.02 -17.38
C ASN A 321 -13.96 -22.78 -16.98
N PRO A 322 -13.97 -23.64 -15.94
CA PRO A 322 -12.82 -24.51 -15.64
C PRO A 322 -12.57 -25.66 -16.64
N SER A 323 -13.57 -26.02 -17.46
CA SER A 323 -13.67 -27.38 -18.04
C SER A 323 -14.21 -27.52 -19.48
N LYS A 324 -14.69 -26.45 -20.14
CA LYS A 324 -15.51 -26.54 -21.37
C LYS A 324 -15.20 -25.44 -22.40
N GLY A 325 -16.11 -25.24 -23.36
CA GLY A 325 -15.92 -24.36 -24.52
C GLY A 325 -17.22 -23.84 -25.17
N THR A 326 -18.34 -23.75 -24.44
CA THR A 326 -19.59 -23.14 -24.93
C THR A 326 -20.39 -22.49 -23.80
N TRP A 327 -21.44 -21.72 -24.09
CA TRP A 327 -21.69 -20.42 -23.45
C TRP A 327 -23.08 -20.30 -22.75
N SER A 328 -23.72 -19.12 -22.63
CA SER A 328 -25.02 -19.00 -21.93
C SER A 328 -25.39 -17.62 -21.33
N ALA A 329 -24.42 -16.72 -21.25
CA ALA A 329 -24.47 -15.31 -20.80
C ALA A 329 -25.05 -14.95 -19.41
N THR A 330 -24.53 -13.90 -18.77
CA THR A 330 -25.04 -13.31 -17.50
C THR A 330 -25.93 -12.07 -17.74
N ALA A 331 -25.99 -11.06 -16.85
CA ALA A 331 -27.14 -10.14 -16.79
C ALA A 331 -26.92 -8.67 -16.25
N PRO A 332 -27.94 -7.76 -16.27
CA PRO A 332 -27.76 -6.33 -16.59
C PRO A 332 -27.53 -5.32 -15.44
N LEU A 333 -27.20 -4.10 -15.84
CA LEU A 333 -26.92 -2.93 -14.99
C LEU A 333 -27.05 -1.64 -15.83
N PRO A 334 -27.71 -0.54 -15.38
CA PRO A 334 -27.56 0.82 -15.95
C PRO A 334 -26.45 1.66 -15.26
N ASP A 335 -25.91 2.71 -15.89
CA ASP A 335 -25.00 3.70 -15.24
C ASP A 335 -23.63 3.16 -14.71
N HIS A 336 -22.64 4.00 -14.37
CA HIS A 336 -21.21 3.67 -14.61
C HIS A 336 -20.27 3.46 -13.38
N ARG A 337 -19.24 2.57 -13.47
CA ARG A 337 -18.31 2.04 -12.39
C ARG A 337 -17.39 0.77 -12.67
N HIS A 338 -16.03 0.75 -12.74
CA HIS A 338 -15.21 -0.48 -13.10
C HIS A 338 -13.82 -0.90 -12.47
N GLY A 339 -13.30 -0.47 -11.32
CA GLY A 339 -11.90 -0.76 -10.92
C GLY A 339 -11.22 0.23 -9.95
N HIS A 340 -10.42 -0.19 -8.95
CA HIS A 340 -10.81 -1.02 -7.80
C HIS A 340 -9.97 -0.77 -6.54
N THR A 341 -10.57 -1.10 -5.39
CA THR A 341 -9.91 -1.60 -4.17
C THR A 341 -10.80 -2.72 -3.67
N VAL A 342 -10.20 -3.81 -3.19
CA VAL A 342 -10.91 -5.05 -2.90
C VAL A 342 -11.81 -4.95 -1.68
N THR A 343 -13.12 -5.16 -1.88
CA THR A 343 -13.97 -5.63 -0.78
C THR A 343 -14.91 -6.75 -1.20
N VAL A 344 -14.63 -7.86 -0.54
CA VAL A 344 -15.50 -8.95 -0.17
C VAL A 344 -15.51 -9.01 1.35
N LEU A 345 -16.54 -9.55 2.00
CA LEU A 345 -16.62 -9.72 3.46
C LEU A 345 -17.16 -11.11 3.83
N PRO A 346 -16.89 -11.55 5.08
CA PRO A 346 -17.29 -12.81 5.71
C PRO A 346 -18.31 -13.78 5.06
N ASP A 347 -19.47 -14.04 5.67
CA ASP A 347 -20.02 -15.41 5.73
C ASP A 347 -20.47 -16.00 4.38
N SER A 348 -21.36 -15.32 3.65
CA SER A 348 -21.95 -15.81 2.40
C SER A 348 -22.08 -14.71 1.34
N SER A 349 -21.04 -13.86 1.26
CA SER A 349 -20.68 -13.13 0.03
C SER A 349 -21.70 -12.08 -0.48
N ARG A 350 -22.48 -11.37 0.38
CA ARG A 350 -23.41 -10.29 -0.07
C ARG A 350 -22.67 -9.14 -0.75
N VAL A 351 -22.62 -9.05 -2.08
CA VAL A 351 -21.91 -7.94 -2.73
C VAL A 351 -22.44 -6.56 -2.30
N LEU A 352 -21.51 -5.69 -1.91
CA LEU A 352 -21.59 -4.23 -1.93
C LEU A 352 -20.49 -3.81 -2.94
N LEU A 353 -20.51 -2.61 -3.52
CA LEU A 353 -19.32 -1.93 -4.05
C LEU A 353 -19.50 -0.41 -3.87
N VAL A 354 -18.46 0.42 -3.97
CA VAL A 354 -18.54 1.88 -3.71
C VAL A 354 -17.57 2.69 -4.56
N GLY A 355 -18.06 3.83 -5.07
CA GLY A 355 -17.28 5.00 -5.52
C GLY A 355 -16.38 4.77 -6.74
N GLY A 356 -16.52 5.59 -7.79
CA GLY A 356 -15.71 5.40 -9.00
C GLY A 356 -15.70 6.50 -10.05
N THR A 357 -15.70 6.11 -11.32
CA THR A 357 -15.64 6.98 -12.50
C THR A 357 -16.72 6.62 -13.56
N ARG A 358 -17.21 7.63 -14.31
CA ARG A 358 -18.37 7.66 -15.25
C ARG A 358 -17.99 8.49 -16.50
N THR A 359 -18.41 8.08 -17.70
CA THR A 359 -18.57 8.97 -18.88
C THR A 359 -19.64 8.45 -19.87
N TYR A 360 -20.53 9.34 -20.36
CA TYR A 360 -21.35 9.16 -21.57
C TYR A 360 -21.43 10.43 -22.44
N PHE A 361 -22.43 10.54 -23.34
CA PHE A 361 -22.69 11.72 -24.17
C PHE A 361 -23.91 12.55 -23.70
N GLY A 362 -23.78 13.86 -23.69
CA GLY A 362 -24.91 14.79 -23.60
C GLY A 362 -25.62 14.96 -24.94
N GLY A 363 -26.87 15.46 -24.92
CA GLY A 363 -27.68 15.68 -26.13
C GLY A 363 -27.06 16.64 -27.17
N TRP A 364 -26.03 17.41 -26.80
CA TRP A 364 -25.26 18.28 -27.69
C TRP A 364 -24.00 17.61 -28.28
N GLY A 365 -23.83 16.29 -28.11
CA GLY A 365 -22.64 15.54 -28.55
C GLY A 365 -21.39 15.74 -27.68
N ALA A 366 -21.44 16.62 -26.68
CA ALA A 366 -20.37 16.77 -25.70
C ALA A 366 -20.22 15.48 -24.86
N ILE A 367 -18.98 14.99 -24.74
CA ILE A 367 -18.66 13.86 -23.86
C ILE A 367 -18.65 14.39 -22.41
N LEU A 368 -19.30 13.69 -21.48
CA LEU A 368 -19.60 14.14 -20.12
C LEU A 368 -18.94 13.26 -19.04
N SER A 369 -19.45 13.26 -17.80
CA SER A 369 -18.81 12.60 -16.63
C SER A 369 -19.70 12.44 -15.38
N GLU A 370 -20.86 13.09 -15.32
CA GLU A 370 -21.96 12.94 -14.33
C GLU A 370 -21.69 11.98 -13.15
N PRO A 371 -21.00 12.47 -12.09
CA PRO A 371 -20.32 11.59 -11.14
C PRO A 371 -21.27 10.93 -10.13
N LEU A 372 -20.89 9.75 -9.59
CA LEU A 372 -21.78 8.83 -8.87
C LEU A 372 -21.22 8.23 -7.58
N ALA A 373 -22.08 7.66 -6.74
CA ALA A 373 -21.98 7.99 -5.32
C ALA A 373 -21.68 6.89 -4.30
N THR A 374 -22.18 5.68 -4.53
CA THR A 374 -23.48 5.31 -3.91
C THR A 374 -23.40 4.13 -2.94
N ALA A 375 -24.55 3.50 -2.64
CA ALA A 375 -24.68 2.03 -2.60
C ALA A 375 -26.16 1.58 -2.79
N VAL A 376 -26.42 0.35 -3.25
CA VAL A 376 -27.74 -0.24 -3.61
C VAL A 376 -27.75 -1.77 -3.26
N LEU A 377 -28.83 -2.58 -3.37
CA LEU A 377 -28.80 -3.96 -2.83
C LEU A 377 -29.80 -5.01 -3.41
N TYR A 378 -29.46 -6.31 -3.44
CA TYR A 378 -30.35 -7.43 -3.85
C TYR A 378 -30.86 -8.27 -2.66
N ASP A 379 -31.78 -9.22 -2.88
CA ASP A 379 -32.16 -10.27 -1.93
C ASP A 379 -32.64 -11.56 -2.65
N PRO A 380 -31.94 -12.70 -2.54
CA PRO A 380 -32.29 -13.95 -3.23
C PRO A 380 -33.61 -14.58 -2.78
N TYR A 381 -34.11 -14.23 -1.60
CA TYR A 381 -35.18 -14.95 -0.93
C TYR A 381 -36.52 -14.21 -1.06
N LYS A 382 -36.49 -12.87 -0.93
CA LYS A 382 -37.69 -12.01 -0.87
C LYS A 382 -38.24 -11.62 -2.24
N ASN A 383 -37.42 -11.67 -3.30
CA ASN A 383 -37.73 -11.28 -4.70
C ASN A 383 -38.15 -9.81 -4.93
N THR A 384 -38.72 -9.13 -3.94
CA THR A 384 -38.67 -7.66 -3.86
C THR A 384 -37.24 -7.25 -3.48
N TRP A 385 -36.70 -6.26 -4.20
CA TRP A 385 -35.29 -5.88 -4.10
C TRP A 385 -35.08 -4.44 -3.66
N SER A 386 -33.81 -4.06 -3.48
CA SER A 386 -33.40 -3.09 -2.45
C SER A 386 -32.36 -2.08 -2.96
N HIS A 387 -32.14 -1.06 -2.16
CA HIS A 387 -31.07 -0.06 -2.30
C HIS A 387 -30.39 0.08 -0.89
N THR A 388 -29.53 1.06 -0.48
CA THR A 388 -29.44 1.50 0.98
C THR A 388 -29.85 2.97 1.23
N GLY A 389 -29.60 3.96 0.36
CA GLY A 389 -29.86 5.36 0.77
C GLY A 389 -29.54 6.52 -0.18
N ALA A 390 -30.56 7.37 -0.44
CA ALA A 390 -30.46 8.58 -1.27
C ALA A 390 -30.06 9.85 -0.48
N MET A 391 -28.76 10.18 -0.45
CA MET A 391 -28.13 11.04 0.58
C MET A 391 -28.09 12.56 0.34
N ALA A 392 -27.97 13.30 1.44
CA ALA A 392 -27.26 14.58 1.57
C ALA A 392 -25.93 14.70 0.76
N GLU A 393 -25.38 15.90 0.55
CA GLU A 393 -25.18 16.42 -0.83
C GLU A 393 -23.98 15.94 -1.70
N ALA A 394 -22.86 15.38 -1.20
CA ALA A 394 -21.80 14.87 -2.12
C ALA A 394 -20.85 13.78 -1.57
N ARG A 395 -20.69 12.64 -2.30
CA ARG A 395 -19.89 11.39 -2.04
C ARG A 395 -19.61 10.52 -3.31
N GLY A 396 -18.53 9.70 -3.44
CA GLY A 396 -18.35 8.60 -4.46
C GLY A 396 -17.11 8.44 -5.43
N ALA A 397 -15.87 8.13 -4.98
CA ALA A 397 -14.71 7.68 -5.81
C ALA A 397 -13.58 7.01 -5.00
N GLY A 398 -13.13 7.61 -3.89
CA GLY A 398 -12.07 7.07 -3.04
C GLY A 398 -11.92 7.86 -1.75
N HIS A 399 -11.88 7.18 -0.59
CA HIS A 399 -11.26 7.67 0.67
C HIS A 399 -10.97 6.61 1.74
N SER A 400 -11.62 5.46 1.70
CA SER A 400 -11.19 4.16 2.26
C SER A 400 -12.14 3.09 1.74
N ALA A 401 -11.63 1.96 1.24
CA ALA A 401 -12.41 0.97 0.48
C ALA A 401 -11.90 -0.45 0.77
N THR A 402 -12.37 -1.10 1.84
CA THR A 402 -11.60 -2.21 2.46
C THR A 402 -12.45 -3.16 3.32
N LEU A 403 -11.91 -4.36 3.58
CA LEU A 403 -12.31 -5.28 4.66
C LEU A 403 -11.43 -5.10 5.91
N LEU A 404 -12.04 -4.83 7.07
CA LEU A 404 -11.47 -4.98 8.43
C LEU A 404 -12.55 -5.58 9.37
N GLY A 405 -12.14 -6.13 10.52
CA GLY A 405 -12.98 -6.58 11.66
C GLY A 405 -14.32 -7.26 11.34
N SER A 406 -15.43 -6.56 11.54
CA SER A 406 -16.76 -6.85 11.00
C SER A 406 -17.67 -5.61 10.70
N GLY A 407 -17.38 -4.38 11.16
CA GLY A 407 -18.03 -3.11 10.74
C GLY A 407 -18.54 -2.05 11.78
N LYS A 408 -17.76 -1.13 12.37
CA LYS A 408 -18.30 0.03 13.14
C LYS A 408 -17.30 1.18 13.42
N VAL A 409 -16.74 1.86 12.41
CA VAL A 409 -15.76 2.96 12.58
C VAL A 409 -16.04 4.06 11.54
N LEU A 410 -15.28 5.16 11.58
CA LEU A 410 -15.21 6.17 10.54
C LEU A 410 -14.26 5.82 9.35
N VAL A 411 -14.70 6.21 8.17
CA VAL A 411 -14.15 5.98 6.83
C VAL A 411 -14.18 7.35 6.14
N LEU A 412 -13.03 7.81 5.68
CA LEU A 412 -12.65 9.20 5.96
C LEU A 412 -12.44 10.12 4.74
N ALA A 413 -13.57 10.67 4.28
CA ALA A 413 -13.80 11.99 3.67
C ALA A 413 -13.48 12.33 2.21
N GLY A 414 -14.26 13.29 1.68
CA GLY A 414 -14.29 13.73 0.29
C GLY A 414 -14.73 15.21 0.15
N THR A 415 -14.59 15.80 -1.04
CA THR A 415 -14.93 17.22 -1.34
C THR A 415 -16.42 17.43 -1.73
N GLY A 416 -16.76 18.22 -2.76
CA GLY A 416 -18.10 18.42 -3.34
C GLY A 416 -17.96 18.90 -4.80
N PRO A 417 -19.01 19.07 -5.65
CA PRO A 417 -18.53 19.68 -7.41
C PRO A 417 -18.12 21.19 -7.80
N SER A 418 -18.36 22.38 -7.16
CA SER A 418 -17.44 23.62 -7.13
C SER A 418 -17.67 24.67 -5.99
N ALA A 419 -16.81 25.16 -5.05
CA ALA A 419 -15.42 25.00 -4.51
C ALA A 419 -15.33 24.46 -2.99
N PRO A 420 -14.25 23.79 -2.45
CA PRO A 420 -14.01 22.91 -1.24
C PRO A 420 -15.01 22.56 -0.08
N LEU A 421 -14.90 21.35 0.56
CA LEU A 421 -15.86 20.72 1.55
C LEU A 421 -15.27 20.01 2.80
N ALA A 422 -16.18 19.69 3.75
CA ALA A 422 -16.20 18.53 4.67
C ALA A 422 -17.64 18.17 5.20
N THR A 423 -18.19 16.91 5.13
CA THR A 423 -19.32 16.34 5.97
C THR A 423 -19.32 14.79 6.17
N GLY A 424 -19.68 14.23 7.34
CA GLY A 424 -19.67 12.77 7.69
C GLY A 424 -20.52 12.28 8.89
N GLU A 425 -21.04 11.03 8.89
CA GLU A 425 -21.83 10.43 10.01
C GLU A 425 -21.85 8.87 10.03
N LEU A 426 -22.12 8.24 11.20
CA LEU A 426 -21.86 6.83 11.55
C LEU A 426 -22.95 5.80 11.17
N TYR A 427 -22.72 4.53 11.51
CA TYR A 427 -23.40 3.34 11.00
C TYR A 427 -23.19 2.16 11.99
N ASP A 428 -24.24 1.60 12.62
CA ASP A 428 -24.12 0.61 13.72
C ASP A 428 -24.75 -0.78 13.43
N PRO A 429 -24.01 -1.90 13.55
CA PRO A 429 -24.33 -3.30 13.20
C PRO A 429 -25.46 -3.70 12.20
N GLY A 430 -25.08 -4.30 11.06
CA GLY A 430 -25.74 -5.41 10.32
C GLY A 430 -27.18 -5.32 9.80
N THR A 431 -28.14 -4.77 10.56
CA THR A 431 -29.59 -5.02 10.34
C THR A 431 -30.53 -3.85 10.67
N GLY A 432 -30.10 -2.72 11.25
CA GLY A 432 -31.07 -1.64 11.57
C GLY A 432 -30.55 -0.26 11.97
N THR A 433 -31.34 0.76 11.63
CA THR A 433 -31.39 2.14 12.17
C THR A 433 -30.23 3.08 11.82
N TRP A 434 -30.38 4.38 12.10
CA TRP A 434 -29.45 5.46 11.78
C TRP A 434 -28.80 6.02 13.05
N ALA A 435 -27.47 6.18 13.04
CA ALA A 435 -26.67 6.53 14.22
C ALA A 435 -25.56 7.53 13.83
N PRO A 436 -25.79 8.85 13.94
CA PRO A 436 -24.85 9.86 13.45
C PRO A 436 -23.48 9.87 14.15
N ILE A 437 -22.50 10.48 13.48
CA ILE A 437 -21.26 11.02 14.06
C ILE A 437 -21.34 12.55 13.95
N GLN A 438 -20.50 13.27 14.68
CA GLN A 438 -20.50 14.74 14.67
C GLN A 438 -19.49 15.29 13.65
N THR A 439 -18.26 14.76 13.57
CA THR A 439 -17.18 15.50 12.89
C THR A 439 -15.91 14.71 12.46
N MET A 440 -15.21 15.12 11.37
CA MET A 440 -13.84 14.71 10.93
C MET A 440 -13.15 15.75 9.98
N ALA A 441 -11.82 15.77 9.71
CA ALA A 441 -11.11 16.98 9.16
C ALA A 441 -10.54 16.93 7.70
N PRO A 442 -9.89 18.04 7.21
CA PRO A 442 -9.12 18.14 5.93
C PRO A 442 -7.58 17.86 6.04
N PRO A 443 -6.67 18.26 5.11
CA PRO A 443 -6.89 18.78 3.76
C PRO A 443 -7.36 17.66 2.84
N GLY A 444 -6.74 16.48 2.93
CA GLY A 444 -7.25 15.20 2.42
C GLY A 444 -7.88 14.37 3.52
N ARG A 445 -7.39 13.12 3.68
CA ARG A 445 -8.10 11.84 3.91
C ARG A 445 -9.15 11.52 2.82
N THR A 446 -8.87 10.47 1.99
CA THR A 446 -8.83 10.78 0.53
C THR A 446 -8.74 9.78 -0.67
N GLY A 447 -8.17 8.55 -0.68
CA GLY A 447 -7.94 7.72 -1.92
C GLY A 447 -6.70 6.77 -2.18
N HIS A 448 -5.81 6.41 -1.24
CA HIS A 448 -4.68 5.43 -1.38
C HIS A 448 -5.11 3.95 -1.11
N GLY A 449 -4.23 3.04 -0.65
CA GLY A 449 -4.57 1.93 0.27
C GLY A 449 -3.38 1.34 1.09
N ALA A 450 -3.63 0.89 2.32
CA ALA A 450 -2.66 0.39 3.30
C ALA A 450 -2.25 -1.10 3.08
N SER A 451 -1.78 -1.78 4.14
CA SER A 451 -1.33 -3.19 4.15
C SER A 451 -1.32 -3.80 5.57
N LEU A 452 -1.20 -5.14 5.68
CA LEU A 452 -1.40 -5.91 6.93
C LEU A 452 -0.09 -6.23 7.68
N LEU A 453 0.02 -5.77 8.92
CA LEU A 453 0.66 -6.55 10.00
C LEU A 453 -0.44 -7.06 10.94
N GLY A 454 -1.14 -6.20 11.68
CA GLY A 454 -2.21 -6.73 12.55
C GLY A 454 -2.96 -5.78 13.48
N THR A 455 -2.55 -4.53 13.68
CA THR A 455 -3.10 -3.71 14.77
C THR A 455 -4.42 -3.02 14.44
N GLY A 456 -4.54 -2.51 13.20
CA GLY A 456 -5.50 -1.45 12.87
C GLY A 456 -4.91 -0.04 12.84
N LYS A 457 -3.65 0.16 13.25
CA LYS A 457 -2.90 1.44 13.16
C LYS A 457 -2.46 1.64 11.72
N VAL A 458 -3.44 1.86 10.84
CA VAL A 458 -3.37 1.86 9.38
C VAL A 458 -2.15 2.61 8.84
N LEU A 459 -1.40 1.96 7.94
CA LEU A 459 -0.33 2.60 7.18
C LEU A 459 -0.88 3.75 6.34
N VAL A 460 -0.25 4.93 6.44
CA VAL A 460 -0.53 6.07 5.54
C VAL A 460 0.76 6.68 4.98
N THR A 461 1.22 7.85 5.43
CA THR A 461 2.23 8.65 4.70
C THR A 461 1.87 8.83 3.22
N GLY A 462 0.61 9.14 2.93
CA GLY A 462 0.02 9.08 1.59
C GLY A 462 -0.75 10.33 1.16
N GLY A 463 -0.38 10.92 0.02
CA GLY A 463 -1.15 11.93 -0.71
C GLY A 463 -0.68 13.38 -0.56
N SER A 464 -0.34 14.00 -1.70
CA SER A 464 -0.04 15.43 -1.80
C SER A 464 -1.31 16.25 -2.03
N TYR A 465 -1.19 17.57 -2.19
CA TYR A 465 -2.29 18.38 -2.74
C TYR A 465 -2.59 18.09 -4.23
N GLY A 466 -1.96 17.10 -4.87
CA GLY A 466 -1.98 16.81 -6.31
C GLY A 466 -0.62 17.03 -6.97
N GLY A 467 0.26 17.69 -6.22
CA GLY A 467 1.71 17.68 -6.38
C GLY A 467 2.35 17.90 -5.01
N THR A 468 1.92 18.94 -4.28
CA THR A 468 2.59 19.40 -3.04
C THR A 468 1.70 19.39 -1.77
N LEU A 469 1.84 18.41 -0.87
CA LEU A 469 1.55 18.45 0.58
C LEU A 469 2.09 17.20 1.29
N ARG A 470 2.32 17.27 2.61
CA ARG A 470 3.15 16.26 3.30
C ARG A 470 2.88 16.16 4.82
N THR A 471 2.26 15.05 5.24
CA THR A 471 1.93 14.69 6.65
C THR A 471 2.09 13.18 6.92
N ALA A 472 2.13 12.74 8.19
CA ALA A 472 2.15 11.32 8.63
C ALA A 472 2.02 11.23 10.17
N GLU A 473 1.20 10.31 10.69
CA GLU A 473 0.59 10.44 12.02
C GLU A 473 0.41 9.09 12.78
N LEU A 474 -0.27 9.15 13.93
CA LEU A 474 -0.75 8.03 14.76
C LEU A 474 -2.30 7.98 14.72
N TYR A 475 -2.92 6.84 15.05
CA TYR A 475 -4.18 6.87 15.80
C TYR A 475 -4.33 5.62 16.70
N ASP A 476 -5.03 5.74 17.84
CA ASP A 476 -5.09 4.65 18.83
C ASP A 476 -6.33 4.63 19.78
N PRO A 477 -7.35 3.77 19.53
CA PRO A 477 -8.42 3.46 20.47
C PRO A 477 -7.98 2.64 21.70
N GLU A 478 -6.75 2.14 21.77
CA GLU A 478 -6.25 1.48 22.99
C GLU A 478 -6.19 2.45 24.18
N ARG A 479 -6.07 3.76 23.92
CA ARG A 479 -5.89 4.81 24.94
C ARG A 479 -6.61 6.15 24.68
N ASN A 480 -7.00 6.49 23.45
CA ASN A 480 -7.46 7.86 23.10
C ASN A 480 -6.39 8.90 23.53
N THR A 481 -5.14 8.67 23.10
CA THR A 481 -3.98 9.54 23.36
C THR A 481 -3.37 10.10 22.08
N TRP A 482 -2.68 11.24 22.23
CA TRP A 482 -2.40 12.19 21.14
C TRP A 482 -0.90 12.47 21.13
N SER A 483 -0.15 11.71 20.33
CA SER A 483 1.31 11.61 20.46
C SER A 483 2.09 12.70 19.74
N SER A 484 3.38 12.80 20.06
CA SER A 484 4.34 13.65 19.34
C SER A 484 4.68 13.08 17.96
N THR A 485 3.78 13.25 16.99
CA THR A 485 4.05 12.93 15.59
C THR A 485 4.88 14.05 14.93
N VAL A 486 5.83 13.72 14.05
CA VAL A 486 6.90 14.65 13.64
C VAL A 486 7.12 14.74 12.12
N ALA A 487 7.90 13.83 11.53
CA ALA A 487 8.39 13.94 10.16
C ALA A 487 8.88 12.60 9.57
N LEU A 488 8.78 12.47 8.24
CA LEU A 488 9.35 11.41 7.40
C LEU A 488 9.91 12.05 6.12
N ALA A 489 10.89 11.41 5.50
CA ALA A 489 11.64 12.02 4.40
C ALA A 489 10.84 12.17 3.10
N GLU A 490 10.01 11.18 2.72
CA GLU A 490 9.55 11.03 1.33
C GLU A 490 8.00 11.01 1.20
N SER A 491 7.45 10.40 0.13
CA SER A 491 6.37 11.04 -0.61
C SER A 491 5.22 10.15 -1.18
N ARG A 492 4.85 9.01 -0.59
CA ARG A 492 3.81 8.10 -1.16
C ARG A 492 2.40 8.68 -1.35
N THR A 493 1.58 7.94 -2.11
CA THR A 493 0.45 8.46 -2.93
C THR A 493 -0.48 7.32 -3.45
N GLY A 494 -1.54 7.54 -4.24
CA GLY A 494 -2.57 6.50 -4.51
C GLY A 494 -2.35 5.57 -5.71
N HIS A 495 -2.46 4.23 -5.55
CA HIS A 495 -2.56 3.23 -6.64
C HIS A 495 -3.07 1.81 -6.21
N ALA A 496 -2.72 0.71 -6.90
CA ALA A 496 -3.11 -0.70 -6.67
C ALA A 496 -2.03 -1.62 -6.02
N ALA A 497 -2.46 -2.66 -5.27
CA ALA A 497 -1.73 -3.84 -4.71
C ALA A 497 -2.74 -4.87 -4.12
N ILE A 498 -2.29 -6.05 -3.61
CA ILE A 498 -3.13 -6.99 -2.81
C ILE A 498 -2.41 -7.94 -1.80
N SER A 499 -2.41 -9.28 -1.91
CA SER A 499 -2.42 -10.20 -0.72
C SER A 499 -1.60 -11.50 -0.70
N LEU A 500 -1.24 -11.89 0.53
CA LEU A 500 -1.06 -13.26 1.09
C LEU A 500 -1.79 -13.35 2.47
N PRO A 501 -1.56 -14.36 3.35
CA PRO A 501 -1.87 -14.28 4.80
C PRO A 501 -0.95 -13.30 5.55
N GLN A 502 -0.96 -13.26 6.89
CA GLN A 502 -0.03 -12.45 7.70
C GLN A 502 1.39 -13.05 7.83
N GLY A 503 2.50 -12.29 7.78
CA GLY A 503 2.68 -10.86 7.48
C GLY A 503 4.08 -10.57 6.88
N ASP A 504 4.16 -9.67 5.91
CA ASP A 504 5.36 -9.23 5.16
C ASP A 504 4.93 -8.17 4.12
N ALA A 505 5.86 -7.38 3.60
CA ALA A 505 6.13 -7.37 2.15
C ALA A 505 7.53 -6.81 1.90
N LEU A 506 8.31 -7.39 0.97
CA LEU A 506 9.57 -6.78 0.53
C LEU A 506 9.26 -5.48 -0.24
N VAL A 507 10.11 -4.46 -0.12
CA VAL A 507 9.90 -3.16 -0.77
C VAL A 507 10.73 -2.98 -2.03
N LEU A 508 10.03 -2.61 -3.11
CA LEU A 508 10.57 -2.43 -4.45
C LEU A 508 9.68 -1.43 -5.19
N GLY A 509 10.03 -0.14 -5.05
CA GLY A 509 9.20 1.04 -5.38
C GLY A 509 8.99 1.30 -6.87
N GLY A 510 8.68 2.54 -7.22
CA GLY A 510 8.64 3.05 -8.60
C GLY A 510 8.65 4.56 -8.57
N GLY A 511 8.21 5.24 -9.63
CA GLY A 511 8.35 6.70 -9.80
C GLY A 511 9.81 7.20 -9.82
N VAL A 512 10.59 7.01 -8.74
CA VAL A 512 11.94 6.38 -8.73
C VAL A 512 12.21 5.53 -7.46
N ALA A 513 12.35 6.14 -6.28
CA ALA A 513 13.40 5.70 -5.34
C ALA A 513 12.98 5.03 -4.01
N SER A 514 14.02 4.54 -3.30
CA SER A 514 14.20 4.23 -1.86
C SER A 514 13.42 3.05 -1.25
N VAL A 515 13.96 2.45 -0.16
CA VAL A 515 13.57 1.13 0.39
C VAL A 515 14.04 0.90 1.84
N GLU A 516 13.22 0.26 2.68
CA GLU A 516 13.40 0.10 4.14
C GLU A 516 13.17 -1.33 4.73
N ARG A 517 13.37 -1.55 6.05
CA ARG A 517 13.21 -2.84 6.78
C ARG A 517 12.39 -2.68 8.10
N TYR A 518 12.00 -3.80 8.74
CA TYR A 518 10.95 -3.89 9.79
C TYR A 518 11.42 -4.52 11.11
N GLU A 519 10.67 -4.24 12.19
CA GLU A 519 10.99 -4.62 13.59
C GLU A 519 9.78 -5.06 14.46
N ALA A 520 8.60 -5.33 13.86
CA ALA A 520 7.33 -5.82 14.48
C ALA A 520 6.59 -4.90 15.51
N GLY A 521 5.30 -4.61 15.29
CA GLY A 521 4.42 -3.79 16.16
C GLY A 521 4.94 -2.39 16.53
N ALA A 522 5.85 -1.86 15.71
CA ALA A 522 6.78 -0.79 16.08
C ALA A 522 6.52 0.53 15.34
N GLY A 523 5.61 0.56 14.35
CA GLY A 523 5.21 1.78 13.64
C GLY A 523 6.31 2.58 12.93
N VAL A 524 7.45 1.97 12.65
CA VAL A 524 8.69 2.60 12.13
C VAL A 524 9.20 1.86 10.87
N TRP A 525 10.50 1.99 10.54
CA TRP A 525 11.13 1.69 9.25
C TRP A 525 12.68 1.55 9.40
N LYS A 526 13.40 1.14 8.32
CA LYS A 526 14.89 1.01 8.26
C LYS A 526 15.56 1.09 6.85
N THR A 527 16.16 0.03 6.24
CA THR A 527 16.94 0.15 4.94
C THR A 527 17.01 -1.16 4.10
N VAL A 528 17.09 -1.09 2.75
CA VAL A 528 17.45 -2.21 1.82
C VAL A 528 18.35 -1.77 0.63
N GLU A 529 18.50 -2.63 -0.39
CA GLU A 529 19.37 -2.53 -1.59
C GLU A 529 18.99 -1.43 -2.59
N GLY A 530 20.01 -0.72 -3.13
CA GLY A 530 19.84 0.26 -4.21
C GLY A 530 19.82 -0.37 -5.62
N MET A 531 18.65 -0.58 -6.19
CA MET A 531 18.47 -1.19 -7.53
C MET A 531 18.85 -0.25 -8.68
N ARG A 532 19.34 -0.81 -9.80
CA ARG A 532 19.59 -0.13 -11.09
C ARG A 532 18.29 0.36 -11.75
N SER A 533 17.14 -0.23 -11.40
CA SER A 533 15.79 0.24 -11.74
C SER A 533 14.77 -0.21 -10.68
N ALA A 534 13.68 0.55 -10.53
CA ALA A 534 12.61 0.26 -9.57
C ALA A 534 11.65 -0.85 -10.06
N ARG A 535 10.56 -1.16 -9.37
CA ARG A 535 9.53 -2.15 -9.75
C ARG A 535 8.16 -1.48 -9.93
N LYS A 536 7.05 -2.17 -9.63
CA LYS A 536 5.61 -1.87 -9.74
C LYS A 536 4.93 -1.92 -11.13
N ARG A 537 4.31 -3.10 -11.43
CA ARG A 537 3.01 -3.43 -12.14
C ARG A 537 2.85 -4.96 -12.38
N HIS A 538 2.33 -5.72 -11.39
CA HIS A 538 2.56 -7.18 -11.22
C HIS A 538 1.30 -7.94 -10.65
N THR A 539 1.23 -9.29 -10.68
CA THR A 539 0.02 -10.18 -10.53
C THR A 539 -0.24 -10.95 -9.19
N MET A 540 0.21 -10.53 -8.01
CA MET A 540 0.24 -11.40 -6.80
C MET A 540 -1.15 -11.83 -6.33
N THR A 541 -1.32 -13.14 -6.17
CA THR A 541 -2.57 -13.70 -5.72
C THR A 541 -2.44 -14.98 -4.88
N LEU A 542 -3.13 -15.00 -3.73
CA LEU A 542 -2.95 -15.96 -2.65
C LEU A 542 -3.34 -17.41 -3.00
N LEU A 543 -2.31 -18.26 -3.05
CA LEU A 543 -2.35 -19.70 -2.74
C LEU A 543 -1.15 -20.08 -1.83
N PRO A 544 -1.11 -21.26 -1.18
CA PRO A 544 -0.42 -21.41 0.11
C PRO A 544 1.12 -21.40 0.15
N SER A 545 1.84 -21.89 -0.87
CA SER A 545 3.32 -22.04 -0.79
C SER A 545 4.06 -20.76 -1.18
N GLY A 546 3.49 -19.97 -2.09
CA GLY A 546 3.97 -18.64 -2.43
C GLY A 546 5.11 -18.58 -3.45
N ARG A 547 5.30 -17.38 -3.98
CA ARG A 547 6.50 -16.88 -4.68
C ARG A 547 6.59 -15.37 -4.39
N VAL A 548 7.76 -14.77 -4.59
CA VAL A 548 7.85 -13.36 -5.01
C VAL A 548 8.04 -13.37 -6.53
N LEU A 549 7.90 -12.26 -7.28
CA LEU A 549 8.22 -12.26 -8.72
C LEU A 549 8.89 -10.93 -9.15
N VAL A 550 10.08 -11.01 -9.79
CA VAL A 550 11.05 -9.90 -10.02
C VAL A 550 11.82 -10.00 -11.38
N ALA A 551 11.25 -9.54 -12.50
CA ALA A 551 11.95 -9.29 -13.78
C ALA A 551 10.97 -9.30 -15.01
N GLY A 552 10.87 -8.45 -16.04
CA GLY A 552 11.56 -7.25 -16.55
C GLY A 552 11.13 -5.92 -15.93
N GLY A 553 10.41 -5.03 -16.65
CA GLY A 553 10.27 -3.65 -16.16
C GLY A 553 9.79 -2.53 -17.08
N VAL A 554 10.29 -1.32 -16.79
CA VAL A 554 10.52 -0.14 -17.65
C VAL A 554 11.66 0.72 -17.09
N ASP A 555 12.26 1.56 -17.93
CA ASP A 555 12.86 2.83 -17.49
C ASP A 555 11.78 3.94 -17.49
N ALA A 556 12.06 5.16 -17.01
CA ALA A 556 11.07 6.25 -16.95
C ALA A 556 10.67 6.87 -18.32
N MET A 557 11.04 6.25 -19.45
CA MET A 557 10.41 6.41 -20.77
C MET A 557 10.00 5.06 -21.40
N GLY A 558 10.69 3.97 -21.08
CA GLY A 558 10.39 2.62 -21.55
C GLY A 558 10.96 2.33 -22.94
N VAL A 559 12.16 2.86 -23.25
CA VAL A 559 12.63 3.09 -24.63
C VAL A 559 12.67 1.80 -25.48
N ARG A 560 13.61 0.89 -25.20
CA ARG A 560 13.64 -0.50 -25.74
C ARG A 560 14.61 -1.42 -24.98
N LEU A 561 14.94 -1.09 -23.73
CA LEU A 561 15.94 -1.79 -22.92
C LEU A 561 15.43 -3.18 -22.53
N THR A 562 16.17 -4.25 -22.82
CA THR A 562 15.58 -5.61 -22.91
C THR A 562 15.47 -6.39 -21.60
N ALA A 563 16.32 -6.15 -20.60
CA ALA A 563 16.62 -7.20 -19.62
C ALA A 563 15.43 -7.80 -18.80
N THR A 564 15.58 -9.06 -18.35
CA THR A 564 14.76 -9.77 -17.34
C THR A 564 15.65 -10.67 -16.48
N GLU A 565 15.38 -10.80 -15.18
CA GLU A 565 16.23 -11.54 -14.22
C GLU A 565 15.42 -12.53 -13.35
N VAL A 566 16.09 -13.44 -12.61
CA VAL A 566 15.46 -14.53 -11.84
C VAL A 566 16.16 -14.86 -10.51
N PHE A 567 15.44 -14.82 -9.39
CA PHE A 567 15.89 -15.24 -8.05
C PHE A 567 15.01 -16.36 -7.48
N ASP A 568 15.33 -16.84 -6.28
CA ASP A 568 14.55 -17.81 -5.51
C ASP A 568 14.65 -17.44 -4.01
N PRO A 569 13.59 -17.57 -3.19
CA PRO A 569 13.31 -16.61 -2.12
C PRO A 569 14.20 -16.73 -0.87
N LEU A 570 14.89 -17.85 -0.68
CA LEU A 570 15.77 -18.13 0.46
C LEU A 570 17.26 -18.00 0.07
N SER A 571 18.19 -18.34 0.97
CA SER A 571 19.64 -18.05 0.79
C SER A 571 19.89 -16.53 0.62
N GLY A 572 20.92 -16.12 -0.11
CA GLY A 572 21.23 -14.73 -0.44
C GLY A 572 21.75 -14.54 -1.88
N HIS A 573 22.05 -13.30 -2.23
CA HIS A 573 22.68 -12.84 -3.48
C HIS A 573 21.88 -13.08 -4.78
N TRP A 574 22.37 -12.51 -5.89
CA TRP A 574 21.75 -12.56 -7.22
C TRP A 574 22.18 -13.82 -8.01
N THR A 575 21.38 -14.25 -9.01
CA THR A 575 21.61 -15.47 -9.84
C THR A 575 21.75 -15.15 -11.36
N ARG A 576 21.13 -15.89 -12.29
CA ARG A 576 21.06 -15.57 -13.73
C ARG A 576 19.81 -16.16 -14.41
N GLU A 577 19.14 -15.36 -15.27
CA GLU A 577 18.03 -15.77 -16.15
C GLU A 577 18.48 -15.98 -17.60
N GLY A 578 17.62 -16.62 -18.41
CA GLY A 578 17.64 -16.62 -19.88
C GLY A 578 16.99 -15.37 -20.50
N SER A 579 16.18 -15.58 -21.56
CA SER A 579 15.46 -14.53 -22.31
C SER A 579 14.00 -14.91 -22.61
N MET A 580 13.16 -13.90 -22.78
CA MET A 580 11.71 -13.91 -23.06
C MET A 580 11.38 -12.85 -24.14
N THR A 581 10.12 -12.70 -24.54
CA THR A 581 9.71 -11.91 -25.73
C THR A 581 8.68 -10.81 -25.44
N THR A 582 7.51 -11.14 -24.90
CA THR A 582 6.32 -10.26 -24.89
C THR A 582 5.81 -9.99 -23.46
N PRO A 583 6.30 -8.94 -22.75
CA PRO A 583 6.17 -8.77 -21.30
C PRO A 583 4.83 -9.07 -20.63
N ARG A 584 4.90 -9.73 -19.45
CA ARG A 584 3.87 -9.74 -18.39
C ARG A 584 3.88 -8.45 -17.55
N GLU A 585 4.06 -7.34 -18.26
CA GLU A 585 3.84 -5.97 -17.81
C GLU A 585 2.35 -5.74 -17.55
N GLY A 586 2.00 -4.77 -16.70
CA GLY A 586 0.62 -4.31 -16.57
C GLY A 586 -0.20 -4.87 -15.41
N HIS A 587 0.29 -5.86 -14.67
CA HIS A 587 -0.56 -6.76 -13.89
C HIS A 587 -1.01 -6.23 -12.49
N THR A 588 -2.03 -6.91 -11.92
CA THR A 588 -2.59 -6.92 -10.53
C THR A 588 -3.41 -8.21 -10.30
N ALA A 589 -3.89 -8.58 -9.09
CA ALA A 589 -4.73 -9.80 -8.88
C ALA A 589 -5.65 -9.86 -7.62
N THR A 590 -5.63 -10.97 -6.84
CA THR A 590 -6.76 -11.60 -6.09
C THR A 590 -6.34 -12.41 -4.84
N LEU A 591 -7.25 -13.07 -4.08
CA LEU A 591 -6.93 -14.15 -3.12
C LEU A 591 -7.83 -15.41 -3.22
N LEU A 592 -7.26 -16.63 -3.21
CA LEU A 592 -7.93 -17.97 -3.18
C LEU A 592 -7.38 -18.85 -2.02
N PRO A 593 -7.49 -20.20 -2.07
CA PRO A 593 -6.66 -21.13 -1.31
C PRO A 593 -5.85 -22.11 -2.20
N SER A 594 -5.94 -21.96 -3.53
CA SER A 594 -5.40 -22.83 -4.59
C SER A 594 -5.20 -21.99 -5.88
N GLY A 595 -4.67 -22.53 -7.00
CA GLY A 595 -4.19 -21.70 -8.12
C GLY A 595 -4.38 -22.17 -9.58
N ARG A 596 -5.16 -21.38 -10.34
CA ARG A 596 -5.06 -21.08 -11.80
C ARG A 596 -5.05 -19.57 -11.97
N VAL A 597 -3.95 -18.94 -12.39
CA VAL A 597 -3.84 -17.46 -12.43
C VAL A 597 -4.60 -16.89 -13.64
N LEU A 598 -5.92 -16.74 -13.52
CA LEU A 598 -6.84 -16.32 -14.57
C LEU A 598 -6.79 -14.79 -14.77
N VAL A 599 -5.74 -14.33 -15.45
CA VAL A 599 -5.49 -12.93 -15.80
C VAL A 599 -6.57 -12.39 -16.75
N THR A 600 -6.93 -11.12 -16.60
CA THR A 600 -7.69 -10.33 -17.57
C THR A 600 -7.08 -8.93 -17.63
N GLY A 601 -6.96 -8.31 -18.81
CA GLY A 601 -5.98 -7.25 -19.14
C GLY A 601 -5.04 -7.66 -20.29
N GLY A 602 -4.29 -6.71 -20.86
CA GLY A 602 -3.45 -6.95 -22.05
C GLY A 602 -2.66 -5.73 -22.54
N THR A 603 -2.68 -5.48 -23.85
CA THR A 603 -1.98 -4.37 -24.54
C THR A 603 -2.99 -3.46 -25.22
N SER A 604 -2.81 -3.07 -26.49
CA SER A 604 -3.67 -2.18 -27.28
C SER A 604 -4.29 -2.91 -28.48
N GLN A 605 -4.39 -4.24 -28.33
CA GLN A 605 -4.57 -5.20 -29.42
C GLN A 605 -5.52 -6.33 -29.02
N ASN A 606 -5.75 -7.27 -29.93
CA ASN A 606 -6.57 -8.47 -29.74
C ASN A 606 -5.74 -9.77 -29.84
N ALA A 607 -4.59 -9.84 -29.15
CA ALA A 607 -3.84 -11.10 -29.08
C ALA A 607 -4.69 -12.22 -28.41
N PRO A 608 -4.60 -13.50 -28.82
CA PRO A 608 -5.53 -14.55 -28.37
C PRO A 608 -5.21 -15.12 -26.98
N ALA A 609 -6.16 -15.84 -26.37
CA ALA A 609 -6.07 -16.31 -24.99
C ALA A 609 -5.88 -17.82 -24.82
N GLU A 610 -4.87 -18.15 -24.01
CA GLU A 610 -4.51 -19.48 -23.56
C GLU A 610 -4.21 -19.41 -22.04
N LEU A 611 -4.48 -20.40 -21.19
CA LEU A 611 -4.37 -21.87 -21.25
C LEU A 611 -2.92 -22.39 -21.10
N TYR A 612 -2.22 -21.97 -20.03
CA TYR A 612 -0.84 -22.40 -19.70
C TYR A 612 -0.72 -23.65 -18.82
N ASP A 613 0.51 -24.10 -18.56
CA ASP A 613 0.87 -24.92 -17.39
C ASP A 613 2.09 -24.33 -16.64
N PRO A 614 2.12 -24.30 -15.29
CA PRO A 614 3.18 -23.63 -14.54
C PRO A 614 4.56 -24.33 -14.59
N GLY A 615 4.62 -25.62 -14.93
CA GLY A 615 5.88 -26.36 -15.12
C GLY A 615 6.37 -26.40 -16.58
N SER A 616 5.62 -25.79 -17.51
CA SER A 616 5.77 -25.97 -18.95
C SER A 616 6.58 -24.85 -19.64
N GLY A 617 6.86 -25.08 -20.92
CA GLY A 617 7.23 -24.04 -21.89
C GLY A 617 6.43 -24.12 -23.20
N LEU A 618 5.48 -25.07 -23.32
CA LEU A 618 4.83 -25.44 -24.57
C LEU A 618 3.50 -24.70 -24.81
N TRP A 619 3.15 -24.56 -26.08
CA TRP A 619 1.97 -23.83 -26.59
C TRP A 619 1.28 -24.64 -27.70
N THR A 620 0.10 -24.23 -28.17
CA THR A 620 -0.57 -24.79 -29.36
C THR A 620 -1.51 -23.76 -29.99
N ALA A 621 -1.32 -23.48 -31.28
CA ALA A 621 -2.09 -22.47 -32.01
C ALA A 621 -3.39 -23.04 -32.63
N THR A 622 -4.46 -22.25 -32.61
CA THR A 622 -5.74 -22.60 -33.27
C THR A 622 -6.56 -21.42 -33.81
N GLY A 623 -6.33 -20.16 -33.40
CA GLY A 623 -7.24 -19.07 -33.78
C GLY A 623 -7.03 -17.75 -33.02
N ALA A 624 -8.11 -16.97 -32.90
CA ALA A 624 -8.11 -15.63 -32.31
C ALA A 624 -9.30 -15.39 -31.35
N MET A 625 -9.26 -14.25 -30.62
CA MET A 625 -10.32 -13.81 -29.71
C MET A 625 -11.30 -12.84 -30.41
N ASN A 626 -12.59 -12.91 -30.11
CA ASN A 626 -13.65 -12.58 -31.07
C ASN A 626 -14.36 -11.21 -30.90
N GLN A 627 -14.61 -10.70 -29.68
CA GLN A 627 -15.25 -9.37 -29.52
C GLN A 627 -14.88 -8.67 -28.18
N ASN A 628 -14.94 -7.33 -28.12
CA ASN A 628 -14.03 -6.44 -27.35
C ASN A 628 -14.29 -6.27 -25.83
N ARG A 629 -13.28 -5.78 -25.10
CA ARG A 629 -13.19 -5.80 -23.62
C ARG A 629 -12.89 -4.46 -22.95
N SER A 630 -13.33 -4.31 -21.69
CA SER A 630 -12.88 -3.27 -20.74
C SER A 630 -13.36 -3.52 -19.30
N GLY A 631 -12.68 -2.97 -18.28
CA GLY A 631 -13.02 -2.95 -16.84
C GLY A 631 -12.89 -4.23 -15.98
N HIS A 632 -12.57 -4.02 -14.70
CA HIS A 632 -12.54 -4.90 -13.51
C HIS A 632 -11.64 -4.27 -12.41
N THR A 633 -11.86 -4.35 -11.10
CA THR A 633 -13.00 -4.76 -10.22
C THR A 633 -13.55 -6.18 -10.32
N ALA A 634 -13.58 -6.89 -9.18
CA ALA A 634 -14.27 -8.18 -9.03
C ALA A 634 -14.70 -8.39 -7.57
N THR A 635 -15.60 -9.33 -7.28
CA THR A 635 -16.09 -9.60 -5.90
C THR A 635 -16.27 -11.09 -5.55
N LEU A 636 -17.49 -11.58 -5.25
CA LEU A 636 -17.78 -12.91 -4.69
C LEU A 636 -19.30 -13.22 -4.73
N LEU A 637 -19.72 -14.48 -4.89
CA LEU A 637 -21.12 -14.91 -4.72
C LEU A 637 -21.27 -16.04 -3.70
N SER A 638 -22.46 -16.15 -3.10
CA SER A 638 -22.90 -17.22 -2.19
C SER A 638 -22.91 -18.61 -2.82
N SER A 639 -23.34 -18.70 -4.08
CA SER A 639 -23.39 -19.89 -4.93
C SER A 639 -22.34 -19.81 -6.04
N GLY A 640 -22.08 -20.93 -6.73
CA GLY A 640 -20.83 -21.13 -7.47
C GLY A 640 -20.57 -20.26 -8.71
N ARG A 641 -21.62 -19.81 -9.43
CA ARG A 641 -21.48 -19.33 -10.82
C ARG A 641 -21.42 -17.81 -10.99
N VAL A 642 -20.68 -17.37 -12.01
CA VAL A 642 -19.60 -16.41 -11.72
C VAL A 642 -19.81 -14.97 -12.23
N LEU A 643 -21.06 -14.60 -12.53
CA LEU A 643 -21.59 -13.23 -12.80
C LEU A 643 -20.96 -12.35 -13.91
N VAL A 644 -19.63 -12.15 -13.96
CA VAL A 644 -18.84 -11.24 -14.82
C VAL A 644 -19.66 -10.17 -15.57
N THR A 645 -19.98 -9.04 -14.92
CA THR A 645 -20.91 -8.03 -15.45
C THR A 645 -20.30 -6.63 -15.64
N GLY A 646 -20.86 -5.88 -16.59
CA GLY A 646 -20.42 -4.57 -17.06
C GLY A 646 -19.17 -4.65 -17.94
N GLY A 647 -19.22 -4.09 -19.15
CA GLY A 647 -18.35 -4.46 -20.27
C GLY A 647 -18.53 -3.54 -21.47
N LEU A 648 -17.78 -3.80 -22.53
CA LEU A 648 -17.79 -3.08 -23.80
C LEU A 648 -19.05 -3.43 -24.61
N ALA A 649 -18.98 -4.24 -25.67
CA ALA A 649 -20.11 -4.51 -26.58
C ALA A 649 -20.26 -5.98 -27.02
N SER A 650 -20.10 -6.93 -26.09
CA SER A 650 -20.29 -8.37 -26.34
C SER A 650 -20.40 -9.23 -25.08
N THR A 651 -21.25 -10.25 -25.13
CA THR A 651 -21.38 -11.29 -24.08
C THR A 651 -21.53 -12.67 -24.72
N GLU A 652 -20.82 -13.67 -24.21
CA GLU A 652 -21.06 -15.08 -24.53
C GLU A 652 -21.27 -15.96 -23.30
N LEU A 653 -20.36 -15.92 -22.32
CA LEU A 653 -20.15 -16.78 -21.14
C LEU A 653 -18.91 -17.68 -21.22
N TYR A 654 -18.97 -18.86 -21.85
CA TYR A 654 -18.25 -20.09 -21.43
C TYR A 654 -18.78 -20.59 -20.07
N ASP A 655 -19.43 -21.76 -20.03
CA ASP A 655 -20.16 -22.26 -18.85
C ASP A 655 -19.34 -23.25 -18.01
N PRO A 656 -19.28 -23.10 -16.67
CA PRO A 656 -18.47 -23.97 -15.81
C PRO A 656 -18.76 -25.48 -15.82
N ASP A 657 -19.78 -26.01 -16.53
CA ASP A 657 -19.65 -27.39 -17.07
C ASP A 657 -20.47 -27.79 -18.33
N ALA A 658 -21.27 -26.91 -18.93
CA ALA A 658 -22.14 -27.22 -20.09
C ALA A 658 -22.18 -26.08 -21.14
N GLY A 659 -23.36 -25.50 -21.40
CA GLY A 659 -23.56 -24.25 -22.14
C GLY A 659 -24.33 -24.32 -23.48
N THR A 660 -24.72 -23.15 -24.01
CA THR A 660 -25.39 -22.92 -25.32
C THR A 660 -24.93 -21.60 -25.98
N TRP A 661 -25.57 -21.16 -27.07
CA TRP A 661 -25.10 -20.02 -27.90
C TRP A 661 -26.10 -18.84 -27.93
N VAL A 662 -26.21 -18.06 -26.85
CA VAL A 662 -27.08 -16.87 -26.74
C VAL A 662 -26.42 -15.75 -25.92
N GLN A 663 -26.35 -14.53 -26.47
CA GLN A 663 -25.89 -13.30 -25.79
C GLN A 663 -26.98 -12.71 -24.87
N LYS A 664 -26.62 -12.44 -23.61
CA LYS A 664 -27.40 -11.73 -22.57
C LYS A 664 -26.51 -10.65 -21.91
N THR A 665 -26.89 -10.15 -20.74
CA THR A 665 -27.44 -8.79 -20.66
C THR A 665 -26.35 -7.74 -20.40
N ASN A 666 -25.69 -7.14 -21.40
CA ASN A 666 -26.24 -6.56 -22.66
C ASN A 666 -27.34 -5.54 -22.33
N MET A 667 -26.89 -4.35 -21.97
CA MET A 667 -27.59 -3.33 -21.19
C MET A 667 -27.90 -2.09 -22.04
N THR A 668 -28.49 -1.07 -21.40
CA THR A 668 -28.47 0.31 -21.87
C THR A 668 -27.12 1.01 -21.65
N GLU A 669 -26.41 0.68 -20.56
CA GLU A 669 -25.19 1.37 -20.14
C GLU A 669 -24.17 0.45 -19.44
N GLY A 670 -22.89 0.80 -19.57
CA GLY A 670 -21.71 0.11 -19.05
C GLY A 670 -21.09 0.92 -17.93
N ARG A 671 -19.76 0.84 -17.70
CA ARG A 671 -19.19 1.30 -16.43
C ARG A 671 -17.65 1.51 -16.38
N THR A 672 -17.08 2.53 -15.69
CA THR A 672 -15.74 3.11 -16.04
C THR A 672 -14.55 3.14 -15.04
N ALA A 673 -14.67 3.21 -13.69
CA ALA A 673 -13.63 2.74 -12.71
C ALA A 673 -14.01 2.96 -11.22
N HIS A 674 -14.45 1.93 -10.48
CA HIS A 674 -14.86 1.95 -9.05
C HIS A 674 -14.26 0.91 -8.08
N THR A 675 -14.32 1.19 -6.78
CA THR A 675 -13.85 0.33 -5.64
C THR A 675 -15.00 -0.40 -4.91
N ALA A 676 -14.80 -0.95 -3.69
CA ALA A 676 -15.83 -1.70 -2.98
C ALA A 676 -15.90 -1.53 -1.45
N THR A 677 -17.09 -1.80 -0.87
CA THR A 677 -17.28 -2.53 0.41
C THR A 677 -17.94 -3.88 0.11
N LEU A 678 -18.29 -4.74 1.08
CA LEU A 678 -19.14 -5.94 0.89
C LEU A 678 -19.93 -6.20 2.18
N LEU A 679 -20.93 -7.09 2.19
CA LEU A 679 -21.87 -7.32 3.31
C LEU A 679 -22.00 -8.82 3.72
N PRO A 680 -22.71 -9.18 4.83
CA PRO A 680 -22.82 -10.56 5.37
C PRO A 680 -23.44 -11.66 4.47
N SER A 681 -24.70 -12.06 4.74
CA SER A 681 -25.32 -13.25 4.16
C SER A 681 -26.12 -13.09 2.84
N ASP A 682 -25.56 -13.53 1.71
CA ASP A 682 -26.21 -13.75 0.40
C ASP A 682 -27.11 -12.63 -0.20
N ARG A 683 -26.49 -11.65 -0.91
CA ARG A 683 -27.07 -10.47 -1.62
C ARG A 683 -26.04 -9.90 -2.64
N VAL A 684 -26.29 -8.77 -3.33
CA VAL A 684 -25.35 -8.17 -4.34
C VAL A 684 -25.46 -6.62 -4.48
N LEU A 685 -24.49 -5.95 -5.13
CA LEU A 685 -24.41 -4.53 -5.62
C LEU A 685 -23.27 -4.34 -6.66
N VAL A 686 -23.22 -3.20 -7.37
CA VAL A 686 -22.19 -2.58 -8.24
C VAL A 686 -22.31 -1.01 -8.19
N THR A 687 -21.25 -0.15 -8.10
CA THR A 687 -21.40 1.31 -7.70
C THR A 687 -20.36 2.42 -8.12
N GLY A 688 -20.79 3.65 -8.50
CA GLY A 688 -19.98 4.89 -8.33
C GLY A 688 -19.19 5.48 -9.53
N GLY A 689 -19.04 6.82 -9.62
CA GLY A 689 -18.73 7.53 -10.88
C GLY A 689 -18.08 8.92 -10.82
N GLY A 690 -17.70 9.44 -11.99
CA GLY A 690 -16.88 10.65 -12.22
C GLY A 690 -15.55 10.42 -12.96
N GLN A 691 -15.56 10.34 -14.31
CA GLN A 691 -14.33 10.35 -15.12
C GLN A 691 -14.23 11.68 -15.90
N PRO A 692 -13.41 12.65 -15.44
CA PRO A 692 -13.59 14.09 -15.69
C PRO A 692 -14.09 14.53 -17.08
N LYS A 693 -15.12 15.41 -17.09
CA LYS A 693 -15.63 16.26 -18.20
C LYS A 693 -16.89 17.11 -17.86
N SER A 694 -17.79 16.67 -16.98
CA SER A 694 -19.08 17.34 -16.66
C SER A 694 -19.84 16.72 -15.45
N ALA A 695 -21.15 17.01 -15.30
CA ALA A 695 -22.00 16.72 -14.12
C ALA A 695 -23.37 16.07 -14.47
N SER A 696 -24.13 15.61 -13.45
CA SER A 696 -25.61 15.37 -13.42
C SER A 696 -26.23 13.96 -13.08
N LEU A 697 -25.60 13.07 -12.31
CA LEU A 697 -26.19 11.79 -11.82
C LEU A 697 -25.69 11.41 -10.39
N ALA A 698 -26.04 10.24 -9.82
CA ALA A 698 -25.50 9.69 -8.54
C ALA A 698 -25.75 8.15 -8.27
N THR A 699 -26.23 7.37 -9.24
CA THR A 699 -26.81 6.00 -9.13
C THR A 699 -25.82 4.81 -8.97
N ALA A 700 -26.36 3.61 -8.62
CA ALA A 700 -25.71 2.29 -8.49
C ALA A 700 -26.72 1.13 -8.70
N GLU A 701 -26.30 -0.10 -9.00
CA GLU A 701 -27.14 -1.23 -9.48
C GLU A 701 -26.67 -2.66 -9.07
N VAL A 702 -27.36 -3.74 -9.51
CA VAL A 702 -27.28 -5.07 -8.86
C VAL A 702 -27.39 -6.33 -9.77
N PHE A 703 -28.24 -7.32 -9.41
CA PHE A 703 -28.14 -8.73 -9.78
C PHE A 703 -29.40 -9.50 -9.32
N ASP A 704 -29.68 -10.65 -9.93
CA ASP A 704 -30.60 -11.69 -9.46
C ASP A 704 -30.10 -13.10 -9.86
N ALA A 705 -30.25 -14.08 -8.97
CA ALA A 705 -29.95 -15.49 -9.25
C ALA A 705 -31.13 -16.26 -9.88
N ARG A 706 -32.36 -15.74 -9.78
CA ARG A 706 -33.58 -16.41 -10.27
C ARG A 706 -33.81 -16.20 -11.77
N ASN A 707 -33.56 -14.99 -12.27
CA ASN A 707 -33.79 -14.61 -13.67
C ASN A 707 -32.87 -13.46 -14.16
N GLY A 708 -33.18 -12.89 -15.33
CA GLY A 708 -32.38 -11.85 -16.00
C GLY A 708 -32.64 -10.40 -15.58
N THR A 709 -33.53 -10.10 -14.62
CA THR A 709 -33.73 -8.74 -14.10
C THR A 709 -32.74 -8.44 -12.98
N TRP A 710 -31.72 -7.63 -13.27
CA TRP A 710 -30.65 -7.24 -12.35
C TRP A 710 -30.69 -5.72 -12.12
N ASN A 711 -30.38 -5.26 -10.90
CA ASN A 711 -31.42 -4.47 -10.20
C ASN A 711 -31.10 -3.04 -9.73
N VAL A 712 -32.20 -2.35 -9.42
CA VAL A 712 -32.37 -1.02 -8.79
C VAL A 712 -33.85 -0.92 -8.34
N ALA A 713 -34.26 -0.36 -7.19
CA ALA A 713 -33.60 0.01 -5.87
C ALA A 713 -32.69 3.20 -5.12
N ALA A 714 -31.42 3.60 -4.83
CA ALA A 714 -31.01 4.85 -4.23
C ALA A 714 -29.76 5.38 -4.94
N PRO A 715 -29.81 6.60 -5.48
CA PRO A 715 -28.65 7.36 -5.89
C PRO A 715 -28.13 8.08 -4.63
N MET A 716 -27.78 9.36 -4.76
CA MET A 716 -27.90 10.30 -3.65
C MET A 716 -28.44 11.64 -4.21
N HIS A 717 -29.04 12.50 -3.38
CA HIS A 717 -29.93 13.60 -3.82
C HIS A 717 -29.23 14.83 -4.48
N ALA A 718 -27.96 14.70 -4.87
CA ALA A 718 -27.24 15.67 -5.70
C ALA A 718 -26.02 14.97 -6.35
N TYR A 719 -25.42 15.56 -7.40
CA TYR A 719 -24.33 14.91 -8.15
C TYR A 719 -23.02 14.88 -7.36
N ARG A 720 -22.10 13.93 -7.63
CA ARG A 720 -20.97 13.68 -6.70
C ARG A 720 -19.95 12.58 -7.06
N SER A 721 -18.69 12.76 -6.71
CA SER A 721 -17.61 11.76 -6.76
C SER A 721 -16.89 11.70 -5.40
N GLY A 722 -15.67 11.14 -5.28
CA GLY A 722 -14.75 11.36 -4.14
C GLY A 722 -15.00 10.76 -2.74
N HIS A 723 -15.75 9.67 -2.58
CA HIS A 723 -15.86 8.85 -1.34
C HIS A 723 -15.85 7.34 -1.61
N THR A 724 -15.39 6.54 -0.66
CA THR A 724 -15.66 5.08 -0.62
C THR A 724 -15.99 4.63 0.80
N ALA A 725 -16.44 3.38 0.99
CA ALA A 725 -16.78 2.88 2.31
C ALA A 725 -16.11 1.53 2.63
N THR A 726 -15.95 1.23 3.92
CA THR A 726 -15.06 0.16 4.43
C THR A 726 -15.75 -0.64 5.55
N LEU A 727 -15.30 -1.87 5.77
CA LEU A 727 -15.63 -2.70 6.94
C LEU A 727 -14.58 -2.55 8.04
N LEU A 728 -15.01 -2.68 9.30
CA LEU A 728 -14.58 -1.90 10.47
C LEU A 728 -14.79 -2.77 11.76
N PRO A 729 -15.11 -2.33 12.99
CA PRO A 729 -15.38 -3.27 14.13
C PRO A 729 -16.62 -4.21 14.10
N SER A 730 -17.87 -3.74 14.08
CA SER A 730 -19.07 -4.51 14.55
C SER A 730 -20.31 -4.76 13.63
N GLY A 731 -20.23 -4.77 12.28
CA GLY A 731 -21.31 -5.17 11.36
C GLY A 731 -21.78 -4.22 10.22
N ARG A 732 -21.32 -2.97 10.12
CA ARG A 732 -21.75 -1.89 9.20
C ARG A 732 -20.64 -0.89 8.76
N VAL A 733 -21.00 0.09 7.91
CA VAL A 733 -20.12 0.72 6.89
C VAL A 733 -20.44 2.23 6.68
N LEU A 734 -19.69 3.19 7.25
CA LEU A 734 -20.03 4.65 7.17
C LEU A 734 -19.61 5.35 5.86
N VAL A 735 -20.23 6.52 5.55
CA VAL A 735 -20.20 7.19 4.23
C VAL A 735 -20.03 8.73 4.35
N VAL A 736 -18.87 9.31 3.93
CA VAL A 736 -18.42 10.70 4.27
C VAL A 736 -17.85 11.49 3.06
N GLY A 737 -18.31 12.73 2.75
CA GLY A 737 -17.78 13.71 1.76
C GLY A 737 -17.53 13.27 0.29
N GLY A 738 -17.38 14.16 -0.71
CA GLY A 738 -17.07 13.73 -2.09
C GLY A 738 -16.84 14.75 -3.24
N PHE A 739 -15.63 14.78 -3.84
CA PHE A 739 -15.24 15.72 -4.93
C PHE A 739 -16.16 15.71 -6.16
N TYR A 740 -16.23 16.80 -6.93
CA TYR A 740 -17.28 17.02 -7.95
C TYR A 740 -16.64 17.81 -9.13
N LEU A 741 -17.00 17.53 -10.39
CA LEU A 741 -17.00 18.56 -11.47
C LEU A 741 -18.37 19.23 -11.56
N ARG A 742 -18.50 20.52 -11.24
CA ARG A 742 -19.76 21.31 -11.32
C ARG A 742 -19.67 22.27 -12.49
N SER A 743 -20.74 22.29 -13.26
CA SER A 743 -21.10 23.44 -14.09
C SER A 743 -21.67 24.56 -13.21
N ASP A 744 -20.99 25.68 -13.12
CA ASP A 744 -21.59 26.92 -12.61
C ASP A 744 -22.40 27.60 -13.74
N SER A 745 -23.56 28.14 -13.41
CA SER A 745 -24.32 29.04 -14.30
C SER A 745 -23.56 30.30 -14.74
N SER A 746 -22.54 30.74 -14.01
CA SER A 746 -21.77 31.97 -14.32
C SER A 746 -20.52 31.75 -15.18
N ARG A 747 -20.06 30.50 -15.35
CA ARG A 747 -18.87 30.14 -16.14
C ARG A 747 -19.07 28.78 -16.83
N PRO A 748 -18.75 28.64 -18.13
CA PRO A 748 -18.78 27.33 -18.81
C PRO A 748 -17.61 26.40 -18.41
N SER A 749 -17.26 26.32 -17.11
CA SER A 749 -16.07 25.64 -16.54
C SER A 749 -16.40 24.40 -15.69
N LEU A 750 -15.38 23.83 -15.02
CA LEU A 750 -15.35 22.49 -14.42
C LEU A 750 -14.48 22.48 -13.14
N ASP A 751 -15.10 22.77 -12.00
CA ASP A 751 -14.41 23.15 -10.74
C ASP A 751 -14.66 22.08 -9.58
N SER A 752 -14.61 22.32 -8.22
CA SER A 752 -14.89 21.31 -7.08
C SER A 752 -15.34 21.77 -5.61
N TYR A 753 -16.62 21.65 -5.13
CA TYR A 753 -17.40 22.14 -3.90
C TYR A 753 -16.96 21.52 -2.56
N SER A 754 -17.56 21.63 -1.36
CA SER A 754 -18.82 22.07 -0.68
C SER A 754 -20.12 21.21 -0.78
N THR A 755 -20.99 21.27 0.24
CA THR A 755 -22.14 20.36 0.53
C THR A 755 -22.68 20.64 1.94
N SER A 756 -23.91 20.21 2.24
CA SER A 756 -24.40 20.02 3.61
C SER A 756 -24.87 18.57 3.88
N ARG A 757 -24.90 18.19 5.17
CA ARG A 757 -25.54 16.99 5.74
C ARG A 757 -24.91 15.63 5.35
N VAL A 758 -25.44 14.52 5.90
CA VAL A 758 -24.98 13.10 5.79
C VAL A 758 -26.14 12.13 6.12
N ASP A 759 -25.95 10.80 6.13
CA ASP A 759 -26.95 9.79 6.51
C ASP A 759 -26.32 8.41 6.86
N ALA A 760 -27.12 7.48 7.41
CA ALA A 760 -26.71 6.16 7.92
C ALA A 760 -27.66 4.98 7.55
N TYR A 761 -27.21 3.90 6.85
CA TYR A 761 -28.11 2.82 6.33
C TYR A 761 -27.88 1.40 6.85
N ASP A 762 -28.96 0.65 7.04
CA ASP A 762 -29.01 -0.77 7.36
C ASP A 762 -28.64 -1.59 6.09
N PRO A 763 -27.64 -2.50 6.11
CA PRO A 763 -27.02 -3.09 4.91
C PRO A 763 -27.84 -4.25 4.29
N GLU A 764 -29.13 -3.99 4.20
CA GLU A 764 -30.23 -4.90 3.97
C GLU A 764 -31.45 -4.16 3.37
N SER A 765 -31.45 -2.82 3.38
CA SER A 765 -32.66 -2.00 3.27
C SER A 765 -32.89 -1.29 1.92
N GLY A 766 -32.65 0.03 1.83
CA GLY A 766 -33.23 0.87 0.78
C GLY A 766 -32.90 2.36 0.78
N GLN A 767 -33.39 3.15 1.77
CA GLN A 767 -33.49 4.63 1.74
C GLN A 767 -33.22 5.34 3.10
N TRP A 768 -32.94 6.66 3.08
CA TRP A 768 -32.71 7.54 4.25
C TRP A 768 -33.11 9.03 4.01
N ALA A 769 -32.48 10.04 4.67
CA ALA A 769 -32.92 11.45 4.73
C ALA A 769 -31.81 12.52 4.49
N ALA A 770 -31.33 13.24 5.55
CA ALA A 770 -30.13 14.10 5.58
C ALA A 770 -29.83 14.78 6.95
N VAL A 771 -28.68 14.51 7.62
CA VAL A 771 -28.28 15.05 8.96
C VAL A 771 -26.87 15.73 9.09
N ALA A 772 -25.73 15.05 9.33
CA ALA A 772 -24.59 15.64 10.11
C ALA A 772 -23.46 16.47 9.40
N SER A 773 -22.23 16.53 9.95
CA SER A 773 -21.20 17.60 9.73
C SER A 773 -19.73 17.13 9.68
N MET A 774 -18.73 18.04 9.62
CA MET A 774 -17.27 17.76 9.71
C MET A 774 -16.40 19.01 10.01
N THR A 775 -15.39 18.82 10.88
CA THR A 775 -14.25 19.70 11.21
C THR A 775 -12.99 18.97 11.76
N ALA A 776 -13.09 17.72 12.23
CA ALA A 776 -12.50 17.32 13.52
C ALA A 776 -10.98 17.23 13.70
N GLY A 777 -10.33 16.17 13.20
CA GLY A 777 -9.20 15.56 13.87
C GLY A 777 -7.94 16.43 14.04
N GLY A 778 -7.83 17.55 13.32
CA GLY A 778 -6.71 18.49 13.43
C GLY A 778 -6.89 19.77 12.60
N PHE A 779 -6.02 20.76 12.78
CA PHE A 779 -6.13 22.10 12.17
C PHE A 779 -5.76 22.13 10.68
N MET A 780 -6.74 21.90 9.80
CA MET A 780 -6.56 21.77 8.34
C MET A 780 -7.72 22.37 7.52
N LEU A 781 -7.50 22.65 6.23
CA LEU A 781 -8.49 23.19 5.29
C LEU A 781 -8.42 22.53 3.89
N SER A 782 -9.49 22.67 3.09
CA SER A 782 -9.72 22.22 1.70
C SER A 782 -9.92 20.70 1.41
N GLY A 783 -9.42 20.16 0.29
CA GLY A 783 -10.11 19.09 -0.47
C GLY A 783 -9.29 17.91 -1.01
N ARG A 784 -10.02 16.97 -1.66
CA ARG A 784 -9.77 15.52 -1.53
C ARG A 784 -9.55 14.71 -2.84
N HIS A 785 -8.36 14.11 -3.01
CA HIS A 785 -8.14 12.68 -3.39
C HIS A 785 -6.81 12.14 -2.76
N ASP A 786 -6.49 10.84 -2.76
CA ASP A 786 -5.24 10.22 -2.19
C ASP A 786 -5.03 10.14 -0.62
N HIS A 787 -5.58 9.09 0.02
CA HIS A 787 -5.28 8.32 1.28
C HIS A 787 -6.46 7.35 1.63
N ALA A 788 -6.38 5.98 1.57
CA ALA A 788 -7.58 5.08 1.61
C ALA A 788 -7.45 3.53 1.84
N THR A 789 -6.72 3.02 2.85
CA THR A 789 -6.79 1.63 3.41
C THR A 789 -6.64 0.35 2.52
N VAL A 790 -6.17 -0.73 3.15
CA VAL A 790 -6.37 -2.18 2.85
C VAL A 790 -6.39 -2.88 4.24
N LEU A 791 -6.67 -4.19 4.30
CA LEU A 791 -6.85 -4.99 5.52
C LEU A 791 -5.78 -4.81 6.61
N LEU A 792 -6.20 -4.45 7.83
CA LEU A 792 -5.61 -4.89 9.10
C LEU A 792 -6.66 -4.94 10.23
N PRO A 793 -6.69 -5.98 11.07
CA PRO A 793 -7.96 -6.72 11.22
C PRO A 793 -8.94 -6.26 12.29
N ASP A 794 -8.66 -5.27 13.15
CA ASP A 794 -9.58 -4.91 14.24
C ASP A 794 -10.75 -4.00 13.80
N GLY A 795 -10.50 -3.07 12.87
CA GLY A 795 -11.49 -2.16 12.32
C GLY A 795 -11.17 -0.67 12.26
N ARG A 796 -10.08 -0.16 12.87
CA ARG A 796 -9.73 1.29 12.88
C ARG A 796 -8.99 1.80 11.62
N VAL A 797 -8.88 3.12 11.51
CA VAL A 797 -8.25 3.84 10.38
C VAL A 797 -7.37 5.00 10.89
N LEU A 798 -6.30 5.34 10.15
CA LEU A 798 -5.30 6.40 10.43
C LEU A 798 -5.40 7.51 9.35
N VAL A 799 -4.59 8.59 9.39
CA VAL A 799 -5.11 9.93 9.06
C VAL A 799 -4.14 10.95 8.39
N THR A 800 -3.88 10.82 7.08
CA THR A 800 -3.04 11.74 6.26
C THR A 800 -3.69 12.10 4.89
N GLY A 801 -2.98 12.76 3.95
CA GLY A 801 -3.46 13.15 2.61
C GLY A 801 -3.94 14.61 2.55
N GLY A 802 -4.22 15.23 1.38
CA GLY A 802 -4.42 14.73 0.02
C GLY A 802 -4.92 15.86 -0.93
N THR A 803 -5.38 15.52 -2.15
CA THR A 803 -5.35 16.40 -3.34
C THR A 803 -6.51 17.38 -3.55
N THR A 804 -6.24 18.62 -3.94
CA THR A 804 -7.25 19.53 -4.55
C THR A 804 -6.67 20.38 -5.68
N LYS A 805 -7.54 21.01 -6.48
CA LYS A 805 -7.24 22.35 -7.02
C LYS A 805 -7.89 23.39 -6.11
N THR A 806 -7.20 24.49 -5.83
CA THR A 806 -7.64 25.48 -4.83
C THR A 806 -8.71 26.40 -5.39
N SER A 807 -9.69 26.75 -4.55
CA SER A 807 -10.62 27.86 -4.78
C SER A 807 -9.88 29.14 -5.16
N GLY A 808 -9.89 29.48 -6.45
CA GLY A 808 -9.21 30.66 -7.00
C GLY A 808 -7.96 30.41 -7.84
N ASN A 809 -7.45 29.17 -7.97
CA ASN A 809 -6.34 28.88 -8.91
C ASN A 809 -6.49 27.52 -9.63
N PRO A 810 -6.74 27.51 -10.96
CA PRO A 810 -6.94 26.30 -11.76
C PRO A 810 -5.71 25.39 -11.88
N ASP A 811 -4.51 25.89 -11.60
CA ASP A 811 -3.25 25.12 -11.71
C ASP A 811 -2.75 24.58 -10.36
N SER A 812 -3.29 25.06 -9.25
CA SER A 812 -2.60 24.98 -7.94
C SER A 812 -2.45 23.60 -7.30
N TYR A 813 -1.24 23.42 -6.75
CA TYR A 813 -0.97 22.55 -5.61
C TYR A 813 -0.40 23.41 -4.47
N ARG A 814 -0.88 23.22 -3.23
CA ARG A 814 -0.96 24.31 -2.23
C ARG A 814 -0.03 24.18 -1.01
N THR A 815 0.56 23.02 -0.76
CA THR A 815 1.22 22.62 0.50
C THR A 815 0.29 22.57 1.73
N ASN A 816 0.59 21.67 2.68
CA ASN A 816 -0.02 21.56 4.00
C ASN A 816 0.92 20.72 4.88
N ALA A 817 1.06 21.09 6.15
CA ALA A 817 1.97 20.45 7.13
C ALA A 817 1.31 20.30 8.51
N THR A 818 0.03 19.92 8.51
CA THR A 818 -0.81 19.54 9.65
C THR A 818 -1.72 18.38 9.26
N SER A 819 -1.95 17.44 10.18
CA SER A 819 -2.98 16.40 10.06
C SER A 819 -3.60 16.08 11.44
N GLU A 820 -4.27 14.94 11.55
CA GLU A 820 -5.00 14.49 12.74
C GLU A 820 -4.15 13.41 13.44
N VAL A 821 -4.22 13.31 14.77
CA VAL A 821 -4.13 11.99 15.42
C VAL A 821 -5.55 11.60 15.81
N TYR A 822 -5.98 10.39 15.47
CA TYR A 822 -7.43 9.90 15.47
C TYR A 822 -8.45 7.33 16.70
N ASN A 823 -9.74 6.98 17.03
CA ASN A 823 -10.28 5.85 17.81
C ASN A 823 -11.71 5.51 17.33
N PRO A 824 -11.94 5.24 16.04
CA PRO A 824 -13.04 5.93 15.36
C PRO A 824 -14.42 5.21 15.31
N ALA A 825 -14.75 4.31 16.25
CA ALA A 825 -16.14 3.82 16.47
C ALA A 825 -17.03 4.88 17.18
N LEU A 826 -16.54 6.12 17.21
CA LEU A 826 -16.67 7.18 18.22
C LEU A 826 -16.52 8.57 17.53
N ASP A 827 -16.30 9.65 18.32
CA ASP A 827 -16.04 11.04 17.87
C ASP A 827 -15.14 11.83 18.88
N THR A 828 -13.85 12.07 18.57
CA THR A 828 -12.87 12.86 19.38
C THR A 828 -11.73 13.44 18.50
N TRP A 829 -10.96 14.46 18.91
CA TRP A 829 -9.90 15.09 18.06
C TRP A 829 -8.75 15.82 18.81
N THR A 830 -7.56 15.97 18.19
CA THR A 830 -6.49 16.95 18.53
C THR A 830 -5.45 17.13 17.38
N PRO A 831 -5.05 18.37 16.99
CA PRO A 831 -4.17 18.63 15.84
C PRO A 831 -2.71 18.15 15.89
N THR A 832 -2.18 17.69 14.75
CA THR A 832 -0.78 17.23 14.61
C THR A 832 -0.07 17.66 13.29
N SER A 833 0.44 16.74 12.44
CA SER A 833 1.80 16.88 11.88
C SER A 833 2.02 16.68 10.36
N ARG A 834 3.22 16.18 9.96
CA ARG A 834 4.07 16.73 8.85
C ARG A 834 4.99 15.64 8.27
N THR A 835 5.43 15.81 7.02
CA THR A 835 6.54 15.05 6.38
C THR A 835 7.27 15.93 5.35
N ALA A 836 8.25 15.41 4.61
CA ALA A 836 9.14 16.22 3.76
C ALA A 836 8.99 16.05 2.23
N GLY A 837 8.45 14.94 1.70
CA GLY A 837 8.36 14.69 0.25
C GLY A 837 7.03 15.09 -0.45
N GLU A 838 7.10 15.34 -1.78
CA GLU A 838 5.97 15.73 -2.65
C GLU A 838 5.61 14.62 -3.69
N ARG A 839 4.33 14.48 -4.13
CA ARG A 839 3.65 13.14 -4.29
C ARG A 839 2.68 13.01 -5.50
N ALA A 840 2.51 11.81 -6.10
CA ALA A 840 1.41 11.52 -7.07
C ALA A 840 0.82 10.06 -7.28
N ASP A 841 1.53 8.91 -7.42
CA ASP A 841 0.95 7.52 -7.34
C ASP A 841 1.78 6.53 -6.47
N GLY A 842 1.23 5.69 -5.55
CA GLY A 842 2.11 4.94 -4.61
C GLY A 842 1.62 3.76 -3.72
N HIS A 843 0.33 3.57 -3.41
CA HIS A 843 -0.24 2.45 -2.63
C HIS A 843 -1.80 2.50 -2.68
N ARG A 844 -2.66 1.48 -2.66
CA ARG A 844 -2.67 0.10 -2.10
C ARG A 844 -1.31 -0.56 -1.92
N ALA A 845 -1.06 -1.17 -0.77
CA ALA A 845 0.17 -1.89 -0.45
C ALA A 845 -0.06 -3.41 -0.28
N LEU A 846 1.03 -4.15 -0.03
CA LEU A 846 1.11 -5.62 -0.12
C LEU A 846 1.35 -6.31 1.23
N LEU A 847 1.05 -7.60 1.21
CA LEU A 847 1.12 -8.62 2.24
C LEU A 847 1.79 -9.91 1.67
N LEU A 848 2.80 -10.52 2.34
CA LEU A 848 3.70 -11.55 1.73
C LEU A 848 4.37 -12.66 2.64
N PRO A 849 3.93 -12.94 3.90
CA PRO A 849 4.47 -13.90 4.89
C PRO A 849 5.95 -14.30 5.10
N THR A 850 6.96 -13.45 4.85
CA THR A 850 8.27 -13.55 5.55
C THR A 850 8.86 -12.18 5.91
N GLY A 851 8.11 -11.29 6.60
CA GLY A 851 8.53 -9.89 6.80
C GLY A 851 7.88 -9.10 7.95
N ARG A 852 7.85 -7.76 7.98
CA ARG A 852 7.78 -6.61 7.01
C ARG A 852 6.35 -6.12 6.70
N VAL A 853 6.19 -4.89 6.19
CA VAL A 853 5.00 -4.46 5.42
C VAL A 853 5.35 -3.29 4.48
N LEU A 854 4.84 -3.34 3.24
CA LEU A 854 5.28 -2.48 2.12
C LEU A 854 4.54 -1.13 2.03
N VAL A 855 5.19 -0.15 1.39
CA VAL A 855 4.60 0.90 0.53
C VAL A 855 5.38 0.99 -0.80
N THR A 856 4.80 1.51 -1.88
CA THR A 856 5.42 1.57 -3.23
C THR A 856 5.29 2.92 -3.92
N GLY A 857 5.72 4.01 -3.26
CA GLY A 857 5.89 5.31 -3.93
C GLY A 857 6.79 5.19 -5.17
N GLY A 858 6.65 5.99 -6.23
CA GLY A 858 5.79 7.17 -6.44
C GLY A 858 5.36 7.38 -7.90
N ASN A 859 4.90 8.59 -8.28
CA ASN A 859 5.13 9.13 -9.64
C ASN A 859 6.23 10.18 -9.46
N GLN A 860 7.42 9.95 -10.02
CA GLN A 860 8.69 10.60 -9.67
C GLN A 860 9.17 10.46 -8.21
N ASP A 861 8.30 10.53 -7.19
CA ASP A 861 8.56 9.97 -5.83
C ASP A 861 9.03 8.51 -5.97
N ARG A 862 9.96 7.88 -5.23
CA ARG A 862 10.53 8.06 -3.87
C ARG A 862 9.76 7.26 -2.79
N SER A 863 10.30 7.14 -1.57
CA SER A 863 10.44 5.82 -0.89
C SER A 863 9.32 4.78 -1.05
N ALA A 864 9.74 3.55 -1.35
CA ALA A 864 9.03 2.36 -0.93
C ALA A 864 9.25 2.15 0.58
N GLU A 865 8.57 3.00 1.37
CA GLU A 865 8.64 3.02 2.83
C GLU A 865 8.21 1.64 3.39
N LEU A 866 8.83 1.18 4.48
CA LEU A 866 8.58 -0.16 5.03
C LEU A 866 8.08 -0.05 6.47
N TYR A 867 6.75 -0.12 6.63
CA TYR A 867 6.07 0.14 7.90
C TYR A 867 5.85 -1.12 8.74
N ILE A 868 5.32 -0.90 9.94
CA ILE A 868 5.16 -1.93 10.97
C ILE A 868 3.84 -1.70 11.78
N PRO A 869 2.65 -1.97 11.21
CA PRO A 869 1.34 -1.70 11.86
C PRO A 869 0.77 -2.91 12.62
#